data_AF-A0A822BBB7-F1
#
_entry.id   AF-A0A822BBB7-F1
#
_cell.length_a   1.000
_cell.length_b   1.000
_cell.length_c   1.000
_cell.angle_alpha   90.00
_cell.angle_beta   90.00
_cell.angle_gamma   90.00
#
_symmetry.space_group_name_H-M   'P 1'
#
loop_
_entity.id
_entity.type
_entity.pdbx_description
1 polymer ?
#
loop_
_entity_poly.entity_id
_entity_poly.type
_entity_poly.pdbx_seq_one_letter_code
_entity_poly.pdbx_strand_id
1 'polypeptide(L)'
;LLIARSRISLRHLFKNRYVLFNNGQVWNDSPTCGNNYVTNVIAKNKKINLTPVQKTSVSNGNSDEWDVTTLTALLLFIDRSKTLSTSEIQQLDEEDKLLQQLREIRNKLAHNATKSVDDVQFNQLRTDLAAILVAFGDMGTELDKLKDDSVFESPKQPINEENMKEALRLNSLGTQAHKDGKYSEAVTYFTKATVLSGVSNHDRATFYSNMAASRLSLYEQQETSFIEFEFIDAKDERYRALQDAKQARNLWSTWWKGHYRVGKAHAAFDDHEKAVNSFERAFALDPTRKEIQEALDESRIILSRQSRQEYLDPKLYTKTIPELLKERQQKFGTDPEMVRIFDSLIEEIDPSRADVLKGHKYELGDFNVKQDYEQAAKYFAKAANAGNAEGMYNLARLTDRGLGVKKDHNLALKLLEEAAAQPPQNPIFKECPNVGVAEAEHALGVRYFEGITVRKSLSVAVYWYQRAIDHGSALAANNLGSMYLDGLLVNKDLEKAEQLLKLAARRGDPLGMLTLAELLLSKNNFQMAKIWYDRACEAGNVVAQENRDQFAKKIEERQLFISQCSPNELEEINAVEYFIGLFQTKHTASVLPDHSYLKDYEMLCEHANRGSITAKQLCDALDHFAQALNILLSFESLTEQQEDMFVHKLSQCYRIEHIIAQIPCQMHKRVSEMVNRVLCRCTKESNSVASQLDEDVRLCYATLHINSFELIDQFLGSCTQKYPKSIYFFLISGAVNGFLCRPDVGLYNINNGLEIEPDNCELLYHKAVLLRHLAMNMNMDMDMDEAIKAYQTFLRVAPKDHRKVPEVYYEMAICYIQGYTPEVAVHWVKKLYTEGQQAEKLQLPCFLPYQSGNIAYLKPMLDMEFVQNIKPVSDNNRKQRLTDPHRVEVIQKHREWEGKALQEKHNPGYTVIPYTLKPRVKQQTAKSLIGLKPITLREIDPRKDKVYNGYVLSVTIIEEAYSWIPSIHLVIEDENFDCERMLVYSFPKEQGEYLISKLYTIGSKMHIINPYLRIGAGDMKPTVRVDDCSSIVMQSESERILNMCRYCCEANASKVCSRCQQAHYCSKECQINDWKLYKHKLICKNK
;
A
#
# COMPACT_ATOMS: atom_id res chain seq x y z
N LEU A 1 34.97 -17.73 15.27
CA LEU A 1 35.83 -18.94 15.24
C LEU A 1 35.06 -20.21 15.60
N LEU A 2 34.45 -20.30 16.79
CA LEU A 2 33.70 -21.48 17.22
C LEU A 2 32.57 -21.89 16.24
N ILE A 3 31.80 -20.94 15.69
CA ILE A 3 30.78 -21.21 14.64
C ILE A 3 31.42 -21.74 13.35
N ALA A 4 32.61 -21.25 12.98
CA ALA A 4 33.28 -21.74 11.79
C ALA A 4 33.85 -23.16 12.01
N ARG A 5 34.32 -23.46 13.23
CA ARG A 5 34.81 -24.78 13.66
C ARG A 5 33.69 -25.80 13.74
N SER A 6 32.49 -25.39 14.17
CA SER A 6 31.32 -26.27 14.21
C SER A 6 31.02 -26.92 12.86
N ARG A 7 31.37 -26.29 11.72
CA ARG A 7 31.22 -26.91 10.40
C ARG A 7 31.95 -28.24 10.26
N ILE A 8 33.12 -28.39 10.87
CA ILE A 8 33.92 -29.62 10.79
C ILE A 8 33.20 -30.73 11.55
N SER A 9 32.81 -30.45 12.79
CA SER A 9 32.10 -31.40 13.67
C SER A 9 30.73 -31.77 13.08
N LEU A 10 29.99 -30.79 12.55
CA LEU A 10 28.71 -31.02 11.86
C LEU A 10 28.87 -31.80 10.55
N ARG A 11 29.94 -31.58 9.78
CA ARG A 11 30.21 -32.36 8.57
C ARG A 11 30.52 -33.80 8.91
N HIS A 12 31.32 -34.04 9.94
CA HIS A 12 31.60 -35.39 10.41
C HIS A 12 30.31 -36.07 10.89
N LEU A 13 29.50 -35.34 11.67
CA LEU A 13 28.18 -35.80 12.11
C LEU A 13 27.26 -36.13 10.92
N PHE A 14 27.27 -35.29 9.87
CA PHE A 14 26.50 -35.51 8.65
C PHE A 14 26.95 -36.79 7.94
N LYS A 15 28.26 -36.98 7.75
CA LYS A 15 28.80 -38.18 7.11
C LYS A 15 28.46 -39.44 7.92
N ASN A 16 28.56 -39.38 9.25
CA ASN A 16 28.20 -40.50 10.13
C ASN A 16 26.70 -40.82 10.07
N ARG A 17 25.83 -39.81 10.17
CA ARG A 17 24.38 -39.97 10.03
C ARG A 17 23.98 -40.45 8.64
N TYR A 18 24.68 -39.99 7.59
CA TYR A 18 24.45 -40.46 6.23
C TYR A 18 24.73 -41.96 6.10
N VAL A 19 25.85 -42.44 6.66
CA VAL A 19 26.18 -43.87 6.71
C VAL A 19 25.10 -44.65 7.47
N LEU A 20 24.66 -44.13 8.62
CA LEU A 20 23.63 -44.75 9.46
C LEU A 20 22.27 -44.87 8.74
N PHE A 21 21.85 -43.82 8.02
CA PHE A 21 20.54 -43.78 7.37
C PHE A 21 20.51 -44.38 5.95
N ASN A 22 21.67 -44.61 5.33
CA ASN A 22 21.78 -45.16 3.98
C ASN A 22 22.43 -46.55 3.96
N ASN A 23 22.08 -47.41 4.93
CA ASN A 23 22.51 -48.82 4.99
C ASN A 23 24.03 -49.01 4.88
N GLY A 24 24.82 -48.15 5.51
CA GLY A 24 26.28 -48.25 5.51
C GLY A 24 26.96 -47.59 4.30
N GLN A 25 26.23 -46.95 3.39
CA GLN A 25 26.83 -46.23 2.27
C GLN A 25 27.54 -44.95 2.74
N VAL A 26 28.80 -44.79 2.33
CA VAL A 26 29.61 -43.63 2.68
C VAL A 26 29.32 -42.47 1.72
N TRP A 27 29.17 -41.27 2.27
CA TRP A 27 29.03 -40.05 1.47
C TRP A 27 30.30 -39.79 0.63
N ASN A 28 30.14 -39.61 -0.68
CA ASN A 28 31.22 -39.25 -1.58
C ASN A 28 30.99 -37.85 -2.15
N ASP A 29 31.93 -36.93 -1.89
CA ASP A 29 31.82 -35.53 -2.30
C ASP A 29 31.91 -35.41 -3.83
N SER A 30 30.76 -35.46 -4.50
CA SER A 30 30.63 -35.45 -5.97
C SER A 30 29.29 -34.89 -6.41
N PRO A 31 29.21 -34.20 -7.56
CA PRO A 31 27.95 -33.65 -8.07
C PRO A 31 26.86 -34.72 -8.25
N THR A 32 27.24 -35.95 -8.58
CA THR A 32 26.31 -37.08 -8.74
C THR A 32 25.67 -37.47 -7.41
N CYS A 33 26.46 -37.54 -6.33
CA CYS A 33 25.95 -37.83 -4.99
C CYS A 33 25.10 -36.67 -4.45
N GLY A 34 25.54 -35.42 -4.66
CA GLY A 34 24.80 -34.21 -4.33
C GLY A 34 23.44 -34.11 -5.01
N ASN A 35 23.39 -34.26 -6.34
CA ASN A 35 22.15 -34.25 -7.11
C ASN A 35 21.19 -35.36 -6.69
N ASN A 36 21.69 -36.56 -6.45
CA ASN A 36 20.88 -37.68 -5.96
C ASN A 36 20.32 -37.40 -4.56
N TYR A 37 21.11 -36.78 -3.68
CA TYR A 37 20.67 -36.41 -2.35
C TYR A 37 19.59 -35.31 -2.38
N VAL A 38 19.76 -34.29 -3.23
CA VAL A 38 18.76 -33.25 -3.44
C VAL A 38 17.46 -33.83 -3.99
N THR A 39 17.54 -34.71 -4.99
CA THR A 39 16.37 -35.25 -5.69
C THR A 39 15.62 -36.30 -4.87
N ASN A 40 16.34 -37.13 -4.11
CA ASN A 40 15.73 -38.28 -3.43
C ASN A 40 15.47 -38.06 -1.95
N VAL A 41 16.24 -37.20 -1.28
CA VAL A 41 16.13 -36.96 0.16
C VAL A 41 15.52 -35.59 0.41
N ILE A 42 16.11 -34.53 -0.13
CA ILE A 42 15.65 -33.15 0.14
C ILE A 42 14.31 -32.85 -0.53
N ALA A 43 14.13 -33.21 -1.80
CA ALA A 43 12.89 -32.94 -2.54
C ALA A 43 11.68 -33.71 -2.00
N LYS A 44 11.92 -34.85 -1.32
CA LYS A 44 10.85 -35.67 -0.71
C LYS A 44 10.53 -35.26 0.72
N ASN A 45 11.44 -34.56 1.40
CA ASN A 45 11.27 -34.14 2.79
C ASN A 45 10.96 -32.64 2.88
N LYS A 46 9.66 -32.32 3.01
CA LYS A 46 9.14 -30.95 3.09
C LYS A 46 9.64 -30.14 4.30
N LYS A 47 10.31 -30.77 5.28
CA LYS A 47 10.85 -30.07 6.47
C LYS A 47 12.24 -29.48 6.21
N ILE A 48 12.98 -29.96 5.21
CA ILE A 48 14.27 -29.39 4.80
C ILE A 48 14.03 -28.21 3.84
N ASN A 49 14.03 -26.99 4.38
CA ASN A 49 13.87 -25.78 3.58
C ASN A 49 15.21 -25.07 3.33
N LEU A 50 15.77 -25.27 2.13
CA LEU A 50 17.01 -24.64 1.67
C LEU A 50 16.70 -23.59 0.59
N THR A 51 17.42 -22.46 0.62
CA THR A 51 17.37 -21.44 -0.44
C THR A 51 17.89 -21.99 -1.78
N PRO A 52 17.59 -21.36 -2.93
CA PRO A 52 18.13 -21.80 -4.22
C PRO A 52 19.65 -21.93 -4.23
N VAL A 53 20.37 -20.96 -3.65
CA VAL A 53 21.85 -20.98 -3.54
C VAL A 53 22.34 -22.17 -2.70
N GLN A 54 21.66 -22.45 -1.58
CA GLN A 54 22.01 -23.60 -0.74
C GLN A 54 21.70 -24.93 -1.43
N LYS A 55 20.58 -25.03 -2.15
CA LYS A 55 20.27 -26.22 -2.97
C LYS A 55 21.32 -26.45 -4.04
N THR A 56 21.78 -25.38 -4.70
CA THR A 56 22.88 -25.45 -5.68
C THR A 56 24.19 -25.92 -5.03
N SER A 57 24.52 -25.41 -3.84
CA SER A 57 25.71 -25.84 -3.09
C SER A 57 25.63 -27.32 -2.67
N VAL A 58 24.45 -27.81 -2.27
CA VAL A 58 24.25 -29.23 -1.95
C VAL A 58 24.25 -30.10 -3.21
N SER A 59 23.71 -29.62 -4.34
CA SER A 59 23.75 -30.34 -5.61
C SER A 59 25.16 -30.51 -6.17
N ASN A 60 26.05 -29.56 -5.91
CA ASN A 60 27.48 -29.69 -6.24
C ASN A 60 28.14 -30.85 -5.47
N GLY A 61 27.51 -31.32 -4.39
CA GLY A 61 27.90 -32.50 -3.63
C GLY A 61 29.16 -32.35 -2.80
N ASN A 62 29.83 -31.19 -2.86
CA ASN A 62 30.99 -30.90 -2.05
C ASN A 62 30.58 -30.44 -0.65
N SER A 63 30.57 -31.36 0.32
CA SER A 63 30.24 -31.03 1.72
C SER A 63 31.22 -30.04 2.36
N ASP A 64 32.38 -29.78 1.73
CA ASP A 64 33.34 -28.77 2.18
C ASP A 64 32.83 -27.33 2.07
N GLU A 65 31.92 -27.10 1.13
CA GLU A 65 31.36 -25.78 0.81
C GLU A 65 30.10 -25.44 1.60
N TRP A 66 29.52 -26.40 2.33
CA TRP A 66 28.25 -26.20 3.03
C TRP A 66 28.43 -25.36 4.30
N ASP A 67 27.61 -24.33 4.42
CA ASP A 67 27.60 -23.47 5.60
C ASP A 67 26.91 -24.13 6.81
N VAL A 68 27.05 -23.52 7.99
CA VAL A 68 26.46 -24.04 9.24
C VAL A 68 24.93 -24.13 9.14
N THR A 69 24.30 -23.19 8.43
CA THR A 69 22.85 -23.15 8.27
C THR A 69 22.36 -24.34 7.44
N THR A 70 23.06 -24.67 6.36
CA THR A 70 22.80 -25.80 5.49
C THR A 70 23.02 -27.11 6.23
N LEU A 71 24.18 -27.26 6.90
CA LEU A 71 24.50 -28.48 7.67
C LEU A 71 23.50 -28.73 8.80
N THR A 72 23.13 -27.71 9.59
CA THR A 72 22.15 -27.87 10.68
C THR A 72 20.75 -28.19 10.15
N ALA A 73 20.33 -27.60 9.03
CA ALA A 73 19.05 -27.91 8.39
C ALA A 73 19.00 -29.35 7.87
N LEU A 74 20.10 -29.83 7.27
CA LEU A 74 20.18 -31.22 6.82
C LEU A 74 20.17 -32.18 8.01
N LEU A 75 20.94 -31.92 9.06
CA LEU A 75 21.07 -32.83 10.21
C LEU A 75 19.78 -32.96 11.04
N LEU A 76 19.03 -31.87 11.25
CA LEU A 76 17.84 -31.84 12.11
C LEU A 76 16.60 -32.49 11.49
N PHE A 77 16.51 -32.51 10.16
CA PHE A 77 15.26 -32.83 9.47
C PHE A 77 15.37 -34.07 8.57
N ILE A 78 16.45 -34.85 8.65
CA ILE A 78 16.55 -36.16 8.00
C ILE A 78 15.57 -37.15 8.65
N ASP A 79 14.86 -37.91 7.81
CA ASP A 79 13.96 -38.97 8.27
C ASP A 79 14.75 -40.14 8.87
N ARG A 80 14.45 -40.48 10.13
CA ARG A 80 15.12 -41.56 10.85
C ARG A 80 14.67 -42.93 10.31
N SER A 81 15.62 -43.84 10.10
CA SER A 81 15.31 -45.23 9.69
C SER A 81 14.50 -45.97 10.77
N LYS A 82 13.61 -46.87 10.36
CA LYS A 82 12.81 -47.73 11.26
C LYS A 82 13.62 -48.84 11.95
N THR A 83 14.90 -48.99 11.61
CA THR A 83 15.77 -50.10 12.06
C THR A 83 16.74 -49.70 13.17
N LEU A 84 16.62 -48.51 13.74
CA LEU A 84 17.49 -48.01 14.80
C LEU A 84 17.18 -48.66 16.16
N SER A 85 18.21 -48.93 16.94
CA SER A 85 18.11 -49.35 18.34
C SER A 85 17.69 -48.21 19.26
N THR A 86 17.15 -48.53 20.44
CA THR A 86 16.74 -47.54 21.45
C THR A 86 17.90 -46.64 21.89
N SER A 87 19.13 -47.17 21.96
CA SER A 87 20.33 -46.40 22.29
C SER A 87 20.72 -45.41 21.19
N GLU A 88 20.59 -45.78 19.91
CA GLU A 88 20.87 -44.88 18.79
C GLU A 88 19.84 -43.75 18.69
N ILE A 89 18.57 -44.05 18.96
CA ILE A 89 17.51 -43.02 18.99
C ILE A 89 17.77 -42.00 20.10
N GLN A 90 18.14 -42.46 21.30
CA GLN A 90 18.45 -41.58 22.42
C GLN A 90 19.65 -40.68 22.14
N GLN A 91 20.73 -41.24 21.56
CA GLN A 91 21.89 -40.45 21.15
C GLN A 91 21.54 -39.39 20.10
N LEU A 92 20.72 -39.75 19.10
CA LEU A 92 20.27 -38.80 18.07
C LEU A 92 19.39 -37.68 18.64
N ASP A 93 18.53 -37.98 19.63
CA ASP A 93 17.70 -36.98 20.32
C ASP A 93 18.53 -35.98 21.14
N GLU A 94 19.60 -36.43 21.78
CA GLU A 94 20.54 -35.58 22.51
C GLU A 94 21.33 -34.67 21.55
N GLU A 95 21.82 -35.24 20.44
CA GLU A 95 22.47 -34.47 19.37
C GLU A 95 21.53 -33.44 18.73
N ASP A 96 20.26 -33.77 18.48
CA ASP A 96 19.28 -32.87 17.88
C ASP A 96 18.96 -31.67 18.78
N LYS A 97 18.92 -31.86 20.11
CA LYS A 97 18.79 -30.74 21.08
C LYS A 97 19.97 -29.78 20.97
N LEU A 98 21.18 -30.30 20.87
CA LEU A 98 22.40 -29.50 20.73
C LEU A 98 22.46 -28.77 19.38
N LEU A 99 21.98 -29.40 18.30
CA LEU A 99 21.84 -28.78 16.98
C LEU A 99 20.82 -27.62 16.98
N GLN A 100 19.71 -27.75 17.72
CA GLN A 100 18.73 -26.67 17.88
C GLN A 100 19.33 -25.49 18.64
N GLN A 101 20.01 -25.74 19.77
CA GLN A 101 20.70 -24.70 20.53
C GLN A 101 21.76 -23.96 19.68
N LEU A 102 22.53 -24.69 18.87
CA LEU A 102 23.51 -24.11 17.95
C LEU A 102 22.83 -23.19 16.92
N ARG A 103 21.69 -23.61 16.37
CA ARG A 103 20.90 -22.84 15.40
C ARG A 103 20.36 -21.53 16.00
N GLU A 104 19.92 -21.57 17.26
CA GLU A 104 19.44 -20.41 18.02
C GLU A 104 20.56 -19.41 18.32
N ILE A 105 21.71 -19.87 18.84
CA ILE A 105 22.87 -19.03 19.11
C ILE A 105 23.31 -18.30 17.83
N ARG A 106 23.40 -19.01 16.70
CA ARG A 106 23.74 -18.42 15.41
C ARG A 106 22.68 -17.42 14.91
N ASN A 107 21.39 -17.67 15.11
CA ASN A 107 20.32 -16.72 14.77
C ASN A 107 20.42 -15.43 15.61
N LYS A 108 20.64 -15.56 16.92
CA LYS A 108 20.81 -14.42 17.83
C LYS A 108 21.99 -13.53 17.39
N LEU A 109 23.08 -14.13 16.95
CA LEU A 109 24.25 -13.39 16.45
C LEU A 109 23.99 -12.73 15.08
N ALA A 110 23.26 -13.40 14.18
CA ALA A 110 22.94 -12.85 12.86
C ALA A 110 21.99 -11.64 12.93
N HIS A 111 20.97 -11.69 13.81
CA HIS A 111 19.99 -10.60 13.98
C HIS A 111 20.52 -9.39 14.78
N ASN A 112 21.66 -9.53 15.47
CA ASN A 112 22.27 -8.47 16.27
C ASN A 112 23.58 -7.93 15.65
N ALA A 113 23.80 -8.08 14.34
CA ALA A 113 25.05 -7.73 13.67
C ALA A 113 25.50 -6.27 13.84
N THR A 114 24.60 -5.36 14.21
CA THR A 114 24.84 -3.92 14.43
C THR A 114 24.63 -3.45 15.88
N LYS A 115 24.29 -4.33 16.82
CA LYS A 115 24.10 -4.00 18.24
C LYS A 115 25.31 -4.44 19.07
N SER A 116 25.78 -3.58 19.98
CA SER A 116 26.82 -3.95 20.96
C SER A 116 26.25 -5.00 21.93
N VAL A 117 26.92 -6.15 22.04
CA VAL A 117 26.63 -7.19 23.04
C VAL A 117 27.54 -6.95 24.23
N ASP A 118 27.02 -6.97 25.46
CA ASP A 118 27.84 -6.82 26.65
C ASP A 118 28.70 -8.08 26.93
N ASP A 119 29.76 -7.92 27.73
CA ASP A 119 30.71 -9.00 28.01
C ASP A 119 30.06 -10.22 28.70
N VAL A 120 28.98 -10.00 29.45
CA VAL A 120 28.25 -11.07 30.15
C VAL A 120 27.52 -11.95 29.14
N GLN A 121 26.78 -11.34 28.23
CA GLN A 121 26.07 -12.01 27.16
C GLN A 121 27.04 -12.70 26.18
N PHE A 122 28.15 -12.04 25.86
CA PHE A 122 29.19 -12.63 25.01
C PHE A 122 29.80 -13.90 25.63
N ASN A 123 30.18 -13.83 26.91
CA ASN A 123 30.77 -14.97 27.63
C ASN A 123 29.78 -16.13 27.79
N GLN A 124 28.49 -15.83 28.00
CA GLN A 124 27.45 -16.85 28.06
C GLN A 124 27.30 -17.59 26.72
N LEU A 125 27.12 -16.84 25.62
CA LEU A 125 26.99 -17.42 24.28
C LEU A 125 28.21 -18.27 23.89
N ARG A 126 29.40 -17.83 24.30
CA ARG A 126 30.64 -18.58 24.08
C ARG A 126 30.68 -19.88 24.87
N THR A 127 30.28 -19.85 26.14
CA THR A 127 30.26 -21.02 27.02
C THR A 127 29.28 -22.07 26.49
N ASP A 128 28.09 -21.63 26.10
CA ASP A 128 27.06 -22.50 25.51
C ASP A 128 27.56 -23.15 24.22
N LEU A 129 28.21 -22.37 23.34
CA LEU A 129 28.74 -22.86 22.08
C LEU A 129 29.91 -23.84 22.26
N ALA A 130 30.78 -23.61 23.25
CA ALA A 130 31.87 -24.53 23.58
C ALA A 130 31.32 -25.85 24.13
N ALA A 131 30.31 -25.81 25.01
CA ALA A 131 29.67 -27.00 25.55
C ALA A 131 29.04 -27.87 24.43
N ILE A 132 28.39 -27.25 23.45
CA ILE A 132 27.83 -27.93 22.28
C ILE A 132 28.93 -28.64 21.47
N LEU A 133 30.06 -27.97 21.22
CA LEU A 133 31.16 -28.55 20.46
C LEU A 133 31.82 -29.72 21.19
N VAL A 134 31.99 -29.62 22.52
CA VAL A 134 32.49 -30.74 23.34
C VAL A 134 31.58 -31.96 23.20
N ALA A 135 30.26 -31.74 23.23
CA ALA A 135 29.29 -32.82 23.08
C ALA A 135 29.34 -33.47 21.68
N PHE A 136 29.73 -32.73 20.63
CA PHE A 136 29.99 -33.30 19.30
C PHE A 136 31.41 -33.87 19.11
N GLY A 137 32.17 -34.03 20.19
CA GLY A 137 33.47 -34.69 20.18
C GLY A 137 34.68 -33.77 20.01
N ASP A 138 34.52 -32.44 20.05
CA ASP A 138 35.68 -31.55 20.18
C ASP A 138 36.29 -31.66 21.60
N MET A 139 37.61 -31.63 21.69
CA MET A 139 38.29 -31.66 22.99
C MET A 139 38.12 -30.31 23.70
N GLY A 140 37.61 -30.31 24.93
CA GLY A 140 37.42 -29.08 25.74
C GLY A 140 38.71 -28.26 25.87
N THR A 141 39.86 -28.92 25.96
CA THR A 141 41.19 -28.29 25.98
C THR A 141 41.57 -27.59 24.67
N GLU A 142 41.07 -28.04 23.51
CA GLU A 142 41.27 -27.38 22.21
C GLU A 142 40.34 -26.18 22.03
N LEU A 143 39.14 -26.25 22.61
CA LEU A 143 38.20 -25.13 22.64
C LEU A 143 38.63 -24.06 23.65
N ASP A 144 39.26 -24.47 24.75
CA ASP A 144 39.87 -23.58 25.72
C ASP A 144 41.06 -22.83 25.15
N LYS A 145 41.78 -23.38 24.17
CA LYS A 145 42.77 -22.59 23.41
C LYS A 145 42.09 -21.43 22.71
N LEU A 146 40.94 -21.64 22.05
CA LEU A 146 40.13 -20.57 21.42
C LEU A 146 39.62 -19.51 22.42
N LYS A 147 39.86 -19.68 23.73
CA LYS A 147 39.52 -18.70 24.76
C LYS A 147 40.50 -17.55 24.88
N ASP A 148 41.76 -17.84 24.59
CA ASP A 148 42.87 -16.89 24.66
C ASP A 148 42.83 -16.01 23.40
N ASP A 149 43.00 -14.69 23.56
CA ASP A 149 43.21 -13.80 22.40
C ASP A 149 44.45 -14.24 21.61
N SER A 150 45.34 -15.02 22.25
CA SER A 150 46.46 -15.70 21.61
C SER A 150 46.05 -16.78 20.59
N VAL A 151 44.79 -17.15 20.42
CA VAL A 151 44.34 -18.07 19.34
C VAL A 151 43.87 -17.37 18.08
N PHE A 152 43.84 -16.04 18.10
CA PHE A 152 44.10 -15.27 16.90
C PHE A 152 45.60 -15.29 16.52
N GLU A 153 46.48 -15.73 17.42
CA GLU A 153 47.79 -16.23 17.03
C GLU A 153 47.68 -17.68 16.60
N SER A 154 48.02 -17.88 15.34
CA SER A 154 47.88 -19.18 14.70
C SER A 154 48.80 -20.20 15.34
N PRO A 155 48.47 -21.52 15.26
CA PRO A 155 49.37 -22.56 15.77
C PRO A 155 50.77 -22.28 15.22
N LYS A 156 51.74 -22.12 16.13
CA LYS A 156 53.14 -21.91 15.74
C LYS A 156 53.53 -23.10 14.87
N GLN A 157 53.48 -22.91 13.55
CA GLN A 157 54.12 -23.79 12.59
C GLN A 157 55.53 -24.00 13.12
N PRO A 158 56.11 -25.21 13.08
CA PRO A 158 57.49 -25.41 13.49
C PRO A 158 58.33 -24.37 12.73
N ILE A 159 58.79 -23.36 13.48
CA ILE A 159 59.44 -22.21 12.89
C ILE A 159 60.78 -22.74 12.43
N ASN A 160 60.91 -22.90 11.12
CA ASN A 160 62.23 -23.14 10.56
C ASN A 160 62.96 -21.80 10.69
N GLU A 161 63.87 -21.70 11.67
CA GLU A 161 64.59 -20.46 11.96
C GLU A 161 65.31 -19.89 10.74
N GLU A 162 65.78 -20.75 9.83
CA GLU A 162 66.44 -20.35 8.60
C GLU A 162 65.44 -19.75 7.61
N ASN A 163 64.29 -20.41 7.39
CA ASN A 163 63.21 -19.87 6.57
C ASN A 163 62.58 -18.61 7.17
N MET A 164 62.49 -18.50 8.50
CA MET A 164 61.97 -17.32 9.18
C MET A 164 62.92 -16.13 9.04
N LYS A 165 64.23 -16.35 9.21
CA LYS A 165 65.26 -15.33 8.93
C LYS A 165 65.20 -14.88 7.47
N GLU A 166 65.04 -15.81 6.53
CA GLU A 166 64.91 -15.46 5.12
C GLU A 166 63.60 -14.74 4.81
N ALA A 167 62.47 -15.14 5.41
CA ALA A 167 61.19 -14.46 5.26
C ALA A 167 61.23 -13.02 5.77
N LEU A 168 61.86 -12.78 6.92
CA LEU A 168 62.06 -11.44 7.48
C LEU A 168 63.03 -10.62 6.63
N ARG A 169 64.10 -11.24 6.11
CA ARG A 169 65.03 -10.59 5.16
C ARG A 169 64.30 -10.16 3.89
N LEU A 170 63.49 -11.04 3.30
CA LEU A 170 62.67 -10.76 2.12
C LEU A 170 61.63 -9.67 2.41
N ASN A 171 61.00 -9.68 3.58
CA ASN A 171 60.08 -8.61 3.99
C ASN A 171 60.78 -7.26 4.15
N SER A 172 62.00 -7.24 4.70
CA SER A 172 62.82 -6.03 4.79
C SER A 172 63.22 -5.52 3.40
N LEU A 173 63.67 -6.41 2.51
CA LEU A 173 64.00 -6.07 1.12
C LEU A 173 62.76 -5.57 0.36
N GLY A 174 61.61 -6.22 0.53
CA GLY A 174 60.35 -5.79 -0.06
C GLY A 174 59.88 -4.44 0.47
N THR A 175 60.04 -4.19 1.77
CA THR A 175 59.70 -2.90 2.39
C THR A 175 60.65 -1.79 1.91
N GLN A 176 61.94 -2.09 1.76
CA GLN A 176 62.91 -1.15 1.21
C GLN A 176 62.59 -0.86 -0.27
N ALA A 177 62.35 -1.90 -1.08
CA ALA A 177 61.95 -1.75 -2.48
C ALA A 177 60.65 -0.93 -2.63
N HIS A 178 59.69 -1.12 -1.72
CA HIS A 178 58.47 -0.30 -1.67
C HIS A 178 58.80 1.17 -1.38
N LYS A 179 59.65 1.45 -0.38
CA LYS A 179 60.10 2.82 -0.07
C LYS A 179 60.89 3.46 -1.22
N ASP A 180 61.65 2.65 -1.96
CA ASP A 180 62.42 3.07 -3.13
C ASP A 180 61.53 3.23 -4.39
N GLY A 181 60.20 3.03 -4.29
CA GLY A 181 59.25 3.13 -5.39
C GLY A 181 59.30 1.97 -6.39
N LYS A 182 60.04 0.90 -6.09
CA LYS A 182 60.20 -0.31 -6.91
C LYS A 182 59.15 -1.35 -6.55
N TYR A 183 57.88 -1.03 -6.79
CA TYR A 183 56.77 -1.81 -6.26
C TYR A 183 56.64 -3.23 -6.85
N SER A 184 57.00 -3.44 -8.13
CA SER A 184 57.02 -4.79 -8.73
C SER A 184 58.07 -5.70 -8.09
N GLU A 185 59.23 -5.12 -7.76
CA GLU A 185 60.29 -5.80 -7.02
C GLU A 185 59.82 -6.12 -5.59
N ALA A 186 59.14 -5.17 -4.93
CA ALA A 186 58.55 -5.36 -3.62
C ALA A 186 57.52 -6.51 -3.57
N VAL A 187 56.59 -6.55 -4.54
CA VAL A 187 55.62 -7.65 -4.68
C VAL A 187 56.33 -8.98 -4.87
N THR A 188 57.41 -9.02 -5.65
CA THR A 188 58.21 -10.24 -5.85
C THR A 188 58.84 -10.73 -4.55
N TYR A 189 59.41 -9.83 -3.75
CA TYR A 189 59.99 -10.19 -2.45
C TYR A 189 58.93 -10.67 -1.45
N PHE A 190 57.77 -9.99 -1.37
CA PHE A 190 56.67 -10.44 -0.49
C PHE A 190 56.09 -11.78 -0.95
N THR A 191 55.96 -12.01 -2.27
CA THR A 191 55.51 -13.29 -2.81
C THR A 191 56.45 -14.42 -2.38
N LYS A 192 57.77 -14.22 -2.51
CA LYS A 192 58.79 -15.19 -2.04
C LYS A 192 58.67 -15.43 -0.53
N ALA A 193 58.40 -14.40 0.26
CA ALA A 193 58.22 -14.53 1.71
C ALA A 193 56.96 -15.33 2.09
N THR A 194 55.86 -15.20 1.33
CA THR A 194 54.58 -15.89 1.62
C THR A 194 54.61 -17.40 1.38
N VAL A 195 55.48 -17.89 0.49
CA VAL A 195 55.58 -19.31 0.11
C VAL A 195 56.53 -20.12 1.00
N LEU A 196 57.30 -19.47 1.87
CA LEU A 196 58.22 -20.17 2.79
C LEU A 196 57.45 -20.98 3.84
N SER A 197 57.89 -22.21 4.06
CA SER A 197 57.35 -23.10 5.08
C SER A 197 57.91 -22.74 6.46
N GLY A 198 57.10 -22.86 7.51
CA GLY A 198 57.53 -22.55 8.88
C GLY A 198 57.49 -21.06 9.25
N VAL A 199 56.76 -20.24 8.49
CA VAL A 199 56.52 -18.82 8.81
C VAL A 199 55.19 -18.65 9.55
N SER A 200 55.17 -17.84 10.61
CA SER A 200 53.96 -17.57 11.40
C SER A 200 52.87 -16.90 10.56
N ASN A 201 51.60 -17.12 10.91
CA ASN A 201 50.52 -16.48 10.16
C ASN A 201 50.46 -14.96 10.35
N HIS A 202 51.00 -14.41 11.44
CA HIS A 202 51.12 -12.95 11.61
C HIS A 202 52.15 -12.35 10.67
N ASP A 203 53.29 -13.02 10.51
CA ASP A 203 54.32 -12.60 9.57
C ASP A 203 53.78 -12.74 8.14
N ARG A 204 53.12 -13.86 7.81
CA ARG A 204 52.43 -14.02 6.51
C ARG A 204 51.37 -12.94 6.29
N ALA A 205 50.55 -12.63 7.29
CA ALA A 205 49.56 -11.55 7.20
C ALA A 205 50.22 -10.19 6.94
N THR A 206 51.37 -9.94 7.58
CA THR A 206 52.18 -8.75 7.34
C THR A 206 52.68 -8.68 5.90
N PHE A 207 53.15 -9.81 5.35
CA PHE A 207 53.61 -9.89 3.98
C PHE A 207 52.48 -9.66 2.98
N TYR A 208 51.32 -10.30 3.18
CA TYR A 208 50.14 -10.07 2.33
C TYR A 208 49.62 -8.63 2.41
N SER A 209 49.63 -8.01 3.60
CA SER A 209 49.27 -6.60 3.76
C SER A 209 50.25 -5.67 3.05
N ASN A 210 51.55 -5.93 3.14
CA ASN A 210 52.57 -5.14 2.45
C ASN A 210 52.54 -5.37 0.93
N MET A 211 52.22 -6.59 0.50
CA MET A 211 52.01 -6.93 -0.91
C MET A 211 50.79 -6.21 -1.48
N ALA A 212 49.67 -6.22 -0.77
CA ALA A 212 48.48 -5.46 -1.15
C ALA A 212 48.79 -3.95 -1.25
N ALA A 213 49.58 -3.41 -0.32
CA ALA A 213 50.02 -2.01 -0.38
C ALA A 213 50.87 -1.73 -1.64
N SER A 214 51.87 -2.56 -1.94
CA SER A 214 52.70 -2.40 -3.14
C SER A 214 51.92 -2.57 -4.44
N ARG A 215 50.91 -3.45 -4.49
CA ARG A 215 50.05 -3.60 -5.68
C ARG A 215 49.14 -2.40 -5.90
N LEU A 216 48.59 -1.82 -4.83
CA LEU A 216 47.87 -0.56 -4.92
C LEU A 216 48.80 0.56 -5.41
N SER A 217 50.04 0.63 -4.92
CA SER A 217 51.01 1.61 -5.40
C SER A 217 51.51 1.35 -6.84
N LEU A 218 51.53 0.10 -7.31
CA LEU A 218 51.75 -0.22 -8.73
C LEU A 218 50.62 0.32 -9.60
N TYR A 219 49.38 0.14 -9.16
CA TYR A 219 48.21 0.68 -9.83
C TYR A 219 48.27 2.23 -9.87
N GLU A 220 48.54 2.87 -8.73
CA GLU A 220 48.68 4.32 -8.63
C GLU A 220 49.83 4.88 -9.50
N GLN A 221 50.91 4.10 -9.76
CA GLN A 221 51.96 4.49 -10.71
C GLN A 221 51.55 4.37 -12.19
N GLN A 222 50.65 3.45 -12.51
CA GLN A 222 50.18 3.22 -13.88
C GLN A 222 49.17 4.29 -14.35
N GLU A 223 48.55 5.03 -13.42
CA GLU A 223 47.57 6.10 -13.69
C GLU A 223 48.15 7.39 -14.34
N THR A 224 49.34 7.32 -14.98
CA THR A 224 49.85 8.42 -15.83
C THR A 224 49.63 8.23 -17.33
N SER A 225 48.95 7.16 -17.77
CA SER A 225 48.49 7.02 -19.15
C SER A 225 46.99 6.75 -19.23
N PHE A 226 46.26 7.72 -19.80
CA PHE A 226 44.86 7.63 -20.25
C PHE A 226 44.56 6.29 -20.93
N ILE A 227 43.67 5.46 -20.36
CA ILE A 227 43.03 4.34 -21.07
C ILE A 227 41.56 4.20 -20.63
N GLU A 228 40.74 3.92 -21.64
CA GLU A 228 39.33 3.58 -21.68
C GLU A 228 38.91 2.46 -20.72
N PHE A 229 37.60 2.36 -20.46
CA PHE A 229 36.93 1.24 -19.77
C PHE A 229 37.48 -0.14 -20.20
N GLU A 230 38.41 -0.72 -19.42
CA GLU A 230 38.83 -2.11 -19.56
C GLU A 230 38.06 -3.02 -18.60
N PHE A 231 37.66 -4.19 -19.10
CA PHE A 231 37.07 -5.26 -18.30
C PHE A 231 38.03 -5.69 -17.17
N ILE A 232 37.51 -5.81 -15.94
CA ILE A 232 38.27 -6.29 -14.77
C ILE A 232 38.68 -7.76 -14.99
N ASP A 233 39.95 -7.98 -15.32
CA ASP A 233 40.63 -9.28 -15.51
C ASP A 233 41.37 -9.69 -14.21
N ALA A 234 41.63 -10.98 -14.00
CA ALA A 234 42.56 -11.51 -13.00
C ALA A 234 44.00 -10.92 -13.05
N LYS A 235 44.33 -10.13 -14.08
CA LYS A 235 45.56 -9.35 -14.25
C LYS A 235 45.52 -7.95 -13.62
N ASP A 236 44.35 -7.42 -13.26
CA ASP A 236 44.21 -6.11 -12.62
C ASP A 236 44.87 -6.11 -11.22
N GLU A 237 45.79 -5.17 -11.00
CA GLU A 237 46.53 -5.08 -9.75
C GLU A 237 45.65 -4.68 -8.56
N ARG A 238 44.53 -3.96 -8.76
CA ARG A 238 43.51 -3.69 -7.73
C ARG A 238 42.83 -4.98 -7.28
N TYR A 239 42.50 -5.85 -8.24
CA TYR A 239 41.85 -7.13 -7.95
C TYR A 239 42.77 -8.03 -7.16
N ARG A 240 44.03 -8.13 -7.57
CA ARG A 240 45.05 -8.89 -6.85
C ARG A 240 45.34 -8.28 -5.47
N ALA A 241 45.40 -6.97 -5.35
CA ALA A 241 45.53 -6.28 -4.06
C ALA A 241 44.37 -6.60 -3.11
N LEU A 242 43.14 -6.65 -3.63
CA LEU A 242 41.96 -7.02 -2.83
C LEU A 242 42.04 -8.47 -2.33
N GLN A 243 42.50 -9.40 -3.16
CA GLN A 243 42.70 -10.79 -2.75
C GLN A 243 43.77 -10.89 -1.66
N ASP A 244 44.91 -10.21 -1.83
CA ASP A 244 46.00 -10.19 -0.86
C ASP A 244 45.55 -9.55 0.47
N ALA A 245 44.82 -8.44 0.42
CA ALA A 245 44.27 -7.78 1.59
C ALA A 245 43.26 -8.69 2.34
N LYS A 246 42.40 -9.40 1.60
CA LYS A 246 41.48 -10.39 2.19
C LYS A 246 42.26 -11.54 2.83
N GLN A 247 43.36 -11.99 2.23
CA GLN A 247 44.21 -13.02 2.84
C GLN A 247 44.90 -12.53 4.10
N ALA A 248 45.44 -11.30 4.11
CA ALA A 248 46.01 -10.68 5.31
C ALA A 248 44.98 -10.62 6.45
N ARG A 249 43.76 -10.15 6.14
CA ARG A 249 42.63 -10.12 7.08
C ARG A 249 42.23 -11.52 7.56
N ASN A 250 42.20 -12.51 6.69
CA ASN A 250 41.81 -13.87 7.07
C ASN A 250 42.86 -14.55 7.97
N LEU A 251 44.15 -14.29 7.71
CA LEU A 251 45.26 -14.81 8.51
C LEU A 251 45.38 -14.13 9.87
N TRP A 252 45.03 -12.83 9.96
CA TRP A 252 45.05 -12.06 11.20
C TRP A 252 43.81 -11.16 11.33
N SER A 253 42.67 -11.77 11.69
CA SER A 253 41.36 -11.09 11.65
C SER A 253 41.13 -9.99 12.70
N THR A 254 41.93 -9.97 13.76
CA THR A 254 41.94 -8.92 14.80
C THR A 254 42.89 -7.78 14.50
N TRP A 255 43.64 -7.83 13.39
CA TRP A 255 44.60 -6.80 13.01
C TRP A 255 43.95 -5.75 12.12
N TRP A 256 43.94 -4.50 12.60
CA TRP A 256 43.30 -3.38 11.89
C TRP A 256 43.85 -3.19 10.47
N LYS A 257 45.16 -3.43 10.23
CA LYS A 257 45.77 -3.25 8.90
C LYS A 257 45.17 -4.17 7.84
N GLY A 258 44.75 -5.38 8.21
CA GLY A 258 44.07 -6.29 7.27
C GLY A 258 42.76 -5.71 6.75
N HIS A 259 41.91 -5.22 7.66
CA HIS A 259 40.63 -4.57 7.30
C HIS A 259 40.85 -3.23 6.59
N TYR A 260 41.84 -2.46 7.03
CA TYR A 260 42.23 -1.19 6.40
C TYR A 260 42.68 -1.39 4.95
N ARG A 261 43.49 -2.42 4.65
CA ARG A 261 43.91 -2.73 3.28
C ARG A 261 42.75 -3.23 2.41
N VAL A 262 41.79 -3.96 2.98
CA VAL A 262 40.55 -4.34 2.27
C VAL A 262 39.72 -3.11 1.94
N GLY A 263 39.61 -2.16 2.88
CA GLY A 263 38.95 -0.88 2.64
C GLY A 263 39.63 -0.07 1.54
N LYS A 264 40.96 0.06 1.58
CA LYS A 264 41.74 0.76 0.53
C LYS A 264 41.60 0.10 -0.84
N ALA A 265 41.57 -1.24 -0.90
CA ALA A 265 41.37 -1.94 -2.16
C ALA A 265 39.95 -1.77 -2.72
N HIS A 266 38.91 -1.77 -1.87
CA HIS A 266 37.54 -1.45 -2.32
C HIS A 266 37.39 0.01 -2.76
N ALA A 267 38.04 0.95 -2.07
CA ALA A 267 38.08 2.35 -2.50
C ALA A 267 38.78 2.52 -3.86
N ALA A 268 39.83 1.74 -4.15
CA ALA A 268 40.47 1.74 -5.48
C ALA A 268 39.57 1.16 -6.60
N PHE A 269 38.51 0.43 -6.23
CA PHE A 269 37.45 -0.03 -7.14
C PHE A 269 36.26 0.93 -7.23
N ASP A 270 36.35 2.12 -6.62
CA ASP A 270 35.25 3.08 -6.48
C ASP A 270 34.00 2.52 -5.75
N ASP A 271 34.15 1.38 -5.04
CA ASP A 271 33.10 0.74 -4.24
C ASP A 271 33.15 1.26 -2.80
N HIS A 272 32.71 2.50 -2.62
CA HIS A 272 32.84 3.19 -1.34
C HIS A 272 31.88 2.66 -0.26
N GLU A 273 30.82 1.95 -0.63
CA GLU A 273 29.95 1.28 0.34
C GLU A 273 30.71 0.16 1.08
N LYS A 274 31.38 -0.72 0.32
CA LYS A 274 32.20 -1.79 0.92
C LYS A 274 33.48 -1.26 1.57
N ALA A 275 34.03 -0.16 1.05
CA ALA A 275 35.18 0.51 1.65
C ALA A 275 34.84 1.05 3.06
N VAL A 276 33.72 1.76 3.21
CA VAL A 276 33.26 2.32 4.51
C VAL A 276 33.07 1.20 5.54
N ASN A 277 32.39 0.12 5.19
CA ASN A 277 32.19 -1.02 6.12
C ASN A 277 33.54 -1.61 6.59
N SER A 278 34.49 -1.75 5.66
CA SER A 278 35.83 -2.27 5.97
C SER A 278 36.65 -1.30 6.85
N PHE A 279 36.54 0.00 6.61
CA PHE A 279 37.20 1.03 7.42
C PHE A 279 36.57 1.18 8.81
N GLU A 280 35.25 1.08 8.94
CA GLU A 280 34.58 1.04 10.25
C GLU A 280 35.07 -0.14 11.08
N ARG A 281 35.27 -1.30 10.44
CA ARG A 281 35.82 -2.47 11.09
C ARG A 281 37.28 -2.29 11.49
N ALA A 282 38.09 -1.66 10.65
CA ALA A 282 39.48 -1.31 10.98
C ALA A 282 39.53 -0.29 12.14
N PHE A 283 38.64 0.69 12.13
CA PHE A 283 38.56 1.74 13.15
C PHE A 283 38.11 1.17 14.50
N ALA A 284 37.17 0.22 14.49
CA ALA A 284 36.76 -0.48 15.70
C ALA A 284 37.90 -1.30 16.35
N LEU A 285 38.89 -1.75 15.56
CA LEU A 285 40.04 -2.51 16.04
C LEU A 285 41.19 -1.62 16.55
N ASP A 286 41.37 -0.42 15.99
CA ASP A 286 42.34 0.57 16.50
C ASP A 286 41.82 2.01 16.27
N PRO A 287 40.98 2.54 17.19
CA PRO A 287 40.38 3.87 17.06
C PRO A 287 41.38 5.03 17.16
N THR A 288 42.62 4.75 17.59
CA THR A 288 43.65 5.78 17.83
C THR A 288 44.36 6.21 16.55
N ARG A 289 44.14 5.49 15.45
CA ARG A 289 44.84 5.67 14.16
C ARG A 289 44.14 6.69 13.29
N LYS A 290 44.78 7.86 13.15
CA LYS A 290 44.32 8.93 12.25
C LYS A 290 44.17 8.48 10.80
N GLU A 291 45.08 7.64 10.31
CA GLU A 291 45.05 7.12 8.93
C GLU A 291 43.80 6.29 8.60
N ILE A 292 43.18 5.63 9.60
CA ILE A 292 41.93 4.88 9.41
C ILE A 292 40.75 5.84 9.42
N GLN A 293 40.73 6.80 10.35
CA GLN A 293 39.69 7.82 10.45
C GLN A 293 39.64 8.67 9.17
N GLU A 294 40.79 9.07 8.65
CA GLU A 294 40.93 9.84 7.41
C GLU A 294 40.38 9.06 6.21
N ALA A 295 40.76 7.79 6.05
CA ALA A 295 40.26 6.94 4.97
C ALA A 295 38.76 6.64 5.10
N LEU A 296 38.25 6.48 6.32
CA LEU A 296 36.83 6.30 6.60
C LEU A 296 36.03 7.55 6.25
N ASP A 297 36.48 8.73 6.69
CA ASP A 297 35.82 10.00 6.42
C ASP A 297 35.88 10.34 4.93
N GLU A 298 37.01 10.08 4.27
CA GLU A 298 37.16 10.24 2.82
C GLU A 298 36.18 9.33 2.06
N SER A 299 36.14 8.03 2.38
CA SER A 299 35.20 7.12 1.73
C SER A 299 33.74 7.42 2.06
N ARG A 300 33.40 7.94 3.25
CA ARG A 300 32.04 8.41 3.57
C ARG A 300 31.67 9.66 2.80
N ILE A 301 32.60 10.59 2.63
CA ILE A 301 32.42 11.78 1.80
C ILE A 301 32.19 11.36 0.35
N ILE A 302 33.00 10.45 -0.19
CA ILE A 302 32.84 9.95 -1.55
C ILE A 302 31.56 9.14 -1.70
N LEU A 303 31.21 8.25 -0.76
CA LEU A 303 29.93 7.52 -0.75
C LEU A 303 28.75 8.48 -0.68
N SER A 304 28.83 9.52 0.15
CA SER A 304 27.79 10.56 0.24
C SER A 304 27.72 11.42 -1.03
N ARG A 305 28.83 11.59 -1.76
CA ARG A 305 28.88 12.23 -3.08
C ARG A 305 28.32 11.31 -4.16
N GLN A 306 28.70 10.04 -4.20
CA GLN A 306 28.18 8.96 -5.07
C GLN A 306 26.67 8.76 -4.90
N SER A 307 26.19 8.85 -3.65
CA SER A 307 24.76 8.78 -3.32
C SER A 307 23.98 10.06 -3.70
N ARG A 308 24.68 11.12 -4.13
CA ARG A 308 24.11 12.43 -4.50
C ARG A 308 24.94 13.04 -5.64
N GLN A 309 25.00 12.39 -6.80
CA GLN A 309 25.85 12.86 -7.91
C GLN A 309 25.17 13.81 -8.89
N GLU A 310 24.29 14.70 -8.44
CA GLU A 310 23.71 15.73 -9.34
C GLU A 310 24.58 16.99 -9.45
N TYR A 311 25.53 17.21 -8.53
CA TYR A 311 26.39 18.41 -8.50
C TYR A 311 27.88 18.13 -8.82
N LEU A 312 28.19 16.91 -9.25
CA LEU A 312 29.57 16.44 -9.45
C LEU A 312 29.84 15.79 -10.81
N ASP A 313 28.88 15.76 -11.74
CA ASP A 313 29.16 15.31 -13.11
C ASP A 313 30.15 16.29 -13.77
N PRO A 314 31.36 15.85 -14.19
CA PRO A 314 32.29 16.67 -14.96
C PRO A 314 31.70 17.17 -16.28
N LYS A 315 30.59 16.63 -16.77
CA LYS A 315 29.88 17.13 -17.96
C LYS A 315 29.04 18.38 -17.71
N LEU A 316 28.88 18.80 -16.45
CA LEU A 316 28.19 20.04 -16.04
C LEU A 316 29.11 21.27 -15.98
N TYR A 317 30.36 21.18 -16.47
CA TYR A 317 31.17 22.38 -16.68
C TYR A 317 30.50 23.29 -17.71
N THR A 318 30.54 24.61 -17.47
CA THR A 318 30.42 25.59 -18.54
C THR A 318 31.34 25.13 -19.68
N LYS A 319 30.74 24.90 -20.86
CA LYS A 319 31.44 24.48 -22.09
C LYS A 319 32.86 25.04 -22.10
N THR A 320 33.85 24.18 -22.30
CA THR A 320 35.25 24.59 -22.33
C THR A 320 35.40 25.74 -23.33
N ILE A 321 36.34 26.66 -23.12
CA ILE A 321 36.59 27.75 -24.07
C ILE A 321 36.69 27.20 -25.52
N PRO A 322 37.39 26.09 -25.80
CA PRO A 322 37.37 25.43 -27.10
C PRO A 322 35.97 25.04 -27.64
N GLU A 323 35.05 24.56 -26.80
CA GLU A 323 33.69 24.18 -27.20
C GLU A 323 32.78 25.40 -27.43
N LEU A 324 32.88 26.43 -26.59
CA LEU A 324 32.22 27.73 -26.79
C LEU A 324 32.70 28.40 -28.07
N LEU A 325 34.00 28.30 -28.35
CA LEU A 325 34.62 28.84 -29.54
C LEU A 325 34.22 28.04 -30.79
N LYS A 326 34.21 26.71 -30.72
CA LYS A 326 33.79 25.84 -31.83
C LYS A 326 32.32 26.04 -32.19
N GLU A 327 31.45 26.23 -31.19
CA GLU A 327 30.03 26.49 -31.40
C GLU A 327 29.78 27.91 -31.93
N ARG A 328 30.47 28.95 -31.43
CA ARG A 328 30.40 30.30 -32.01
C ARG A 328 30.97 30.35 -33.43
N GLN A 329 32.04 29.60 -33.70
CA GLN A 329 32.65 29.48 -35.03
C GLN A 329 31.71 28.77 -36.02
N GLN A 330 31.00 27.73 -35.58
CA GLN A 330 29.96 27.05 -36.37
C GLN A 330 28.71 27.91 -36.60
N LYS A 331 28.33 28.74 -35.63
CA LYS A 331 27.08 29.52 -35.65
C LYS A 331 27.21 30.90 -36.30
N PHE A 332 28.41 31.50 -36.26
CA PHE A 332 28.68 32.86 -36.77
C PHE A 332 29.81 32.94 -37.81
N GLY A 333 30.53 31.85 -38.07
CA GLY A 333 31.57 31.81 -39.11
C GLY A 333 32.77 32.75 -38.87
N THR A 334 33.07 33.08 -37.61
CA THR A 334 34.06 34.12 -37.28
C THR A 334 35.48 33.60 -37.08
N ASP A 335 36.42 34.38 -37.62
CA ASP A 335 37.88 34.24 -37.54
C ASP A 335 38.39 34.18 -36.07
N PRO A 336 39.30 33.25 -35.71
CA PRO A 336 39.97 33.21 -34.40
C PRO A 336 40.56 34.54 -33.91
N GLU A 337 40.88 35.46 -34.82
CA GLU A 337 41.40 36.79 -34.48
C GLU A 337 40.34 37.70 -33.84
N MET A 338 39.07 37.60 -34.26
CA MET A 338 37.95 38.35 -33.66
C MET A 338 37.64 37.91 -32.23
N VAL A 339 37.85 36.64 -31.90
CA VAL A 339 37.72 36.11 -30.53
C VAL A 339 38.78 36.71 -29.61
N ARG A 340 40.03 36.77 -30.07
CA ARG A 340 41.12 37.38 -29.29
C ARG A 340 40.89 38.87 -29.07
N ILE A 341 40.39 39.57 -30.08
CA ILE A 341 39.99 40.98 -29.97
C ILE A 341 38.86 41.12 -28.94
N PHE A 342 37.85 40.24 -28.98
CA PHE A 342 36.73 40.27 -28.03
C PHE A 342 37.17 39.95 -26.59
N ASP A 343 38.04 38.97 -26.40
CA ASP A 343 38.61 38.64 -25.08
C ASP A 343 39.44 39.82 -24.55
N SER A 344 40.31 40.43 -25.38
CA SER A 344 41.07 41.63 -24.99
C SER A 344 40.18 42.82 -24.65
N LEU A 345 39.08 42.99 -25.36
CA LEU A 345 38.09 44.04 -25.11
C LEU A 345 37.33 43.77 -23.79
N ILE A 346 37.01 42.52 -23.49
CA ILE A 346 36.43 42.13 -22.19
C ILE A 346 37.42 42.35 -21.05
N GLU A 347 38.72 42.10 -21.24
CA GLU A 347 39.73 42.39 -20.21
C GLU A 347 39.80 43.89 -19.86
N GLU A 348 39.55 44.78 -20.83
CA GLU A 348 39.48 46.23 -20.60
C GLU A 348 38.16 46.69 -19.97
N ILE A 349 37.03 46.08 -20.35
CA ILE A 349 35.68 46.49 -19.92
C ILE A 349 35.31 45.89 -18.54
N ASP A 350 35.67 44.64 -18.28
CA ASP A 350 35.39 43.93 -17.04
C ASP A 350 36.59 43.07 -16.61
N PRO A 351 37.56 43.68 -15.90
CA PRO A 351 38.74 42.98 -15.40
C PRO A 351 38.40 41.77 -14.52
N SER A 352 37.27 41.81 -13.81
CA SER A 352 36.84 40.71 -12.94
C SER A 352 36.43 39.48 -13.74
N ARG A 353 35.83 39.65 -14.91
CA ARG A 353 35.48 38.56 -15.84
C ARG A 353 36.71 37.96 -16.50
N ALA A 354 37.73 38.76 -16.79
CA ALA A 354 39.01 38.26 -17.28
C ALA A 354 39.70 37.34 -16.26
N ASP A 355 39.64 37.70 -14.98
CA ASP A 355 40.14 36.85 -13.89
C ASP A 355 39.35 35.54 -13.79
N VAL A 356 38.03 35.56 -13.94
CA VAL A 356 37.22 34.32 -13.99
C VAL A 356 37.63 33.41 -15.15
N LEU A 357 37.82 33.96 -16.36
CA LEU A 357 38.26 33.19 -17.53
C LEU A 357 39.65 32.57 -17.32
N LYS A 358 40.57 33.30 -16.69
CA LYS A 358 41.88 32.78 -16.29
C LYS A 358 41.74 31.68 -15.25
N GLY A 359 40.86 31.85 -14.26
CA GLY A 359 40.51 30.84 -13.28
C GLY A 359 40.08 29.52 -13.92
N HIS A 360 39.13 29.58 -14.86
CA HIS A 360 38.66 28.40 -15.61
C HIS A 360 39.75 27.73 -16.45
N LYS A 361 40.64 28.52 -17.09
CA LYS A 361 41.79 27.97 -17.85
C LYS A 361 42.73 27.16 -16.97
N TYR A 362 43.03 27.66 -15.77
CA TYR A 362 43.83 26.92 -14.80
C TYR A 362 43.06 25.75 -14.17
N GLU A 363 41.76 25.88 -13.96
CA GLU A 363 40.95 24.79 -13.39
C GLU A 363 40.85 23.59 -14.32
N LEU A 364 40.65 23.81 -15.62
CA LEU A 364 40.42 22.74 -16.60
C LEU A 364 41.70 22.29 -17.31
N GLY A 365 42.72 23.14 -17.34
CA GLY A 365 43.81 23.02 -18.29
C GLY A 365 43.38 23.45 -19.70
N ASP A 366 44.28 24.12 -20.42
CA ASP A 366 44.07 24.62 -21.79
C ASP A 366 45.30 24.23 -22.66
N PHE A 367 45.24 24.45 -23.98
CA PHE A 367 46.26 24.00 -24.96
C PHE A 367 47.71 24.37 -24.57
N ASN A 368 47.90 25.44 -23.79
CA ASN A 368 49.20 25.91 -23.29
C ASN A 368 49.26 26.09 -21.76
N VAL A 369 48.24 25.66 -21.01
CA VAL A 369 48.15 25.85 -19.55
C VAL A 369 47.84 24.51 -18.91
N LYS A 370 48.72 24.00 -18.05
CA LYS A 370 48.42 22.79 -17.26
C LYS A 370 47.39 23.12 -16.19
N GLN A 371 46.52 22.14 -15.88
CA GLN A 371 45.59 22.24 -14.77
C GLN A 371 46.35 22.56 -13.46
N ASP A 372 45.89 23.58 -12.75
CA ASP A 372 46.44 24.09 -11.50
C ASP A 372 45.32 24.75 -10.68
N TYR A 373 44.77 24.00 -9.70
CA TYR A 373 43.70 24.49 -8.85
C TYR A 373 44.14 25.64 -7.93
N GLU A 374 45.42 25.74 -7.55
CA GLU A 374 45.90 26.80 -6.68
C GLU A 374 45.89 28.15 -7.42
N GLN A 375 46.33 28.14 -8.68
CA GLN A 375 46.21 29.31 -9.54
C GLN A 375 44.75 29.63 -9.87
N ALA A 376 43.93 28.61 -10.16
CA ALA A 376 42.50 28.81 -10.39
C ALA A 376 41.84 29.52 -9.21
N ALA A 377 42.08 29.04 -7.98
CA ALA A 377 41.53 29.63 -6.77
C ALA A 377 42.04 31.06 -6.53
N LYS A 378 43.31 31.35 -6.83
CA LYS A 378 43.85 32.73 -6.76
C LYS A 378 43.12 33.68 -7.70
N TYR A 379 42.84 33.28 -8.94
CA TYR A 379 42.13 34.12 -9.90
C TYR A 379 40.64 34.27 -9.55
N PHE A 380 39.97 33.19 -9.14
CA PHE A 380 38.59 33.29 -8.65
C PHE A 380 38.49 34.17 -7.39
N ALA A 381 39.48 34.13 -6.49
CA ALA A 381 39.55 35.04 -5.35
C ALA A 381 39.75 36.51 -5.73
N LYS A 382 40.56 36.79 -6.76
CA LYS A 382 40.66 38.16 -7.30
C LYS A 382 39.32 38.65 -7.85
N ALA A 383 38.65 37.83 -8.66
CA ALA A 383 37.33 38.15 -9.19
C ALA A 383 36.28 38.33 -8.08
N ALA A 384 36.27 37.45 -7.07
CA ALA A 384 35.37 37.55 -5.93
C ALA A 384 35.58 38.85 -5.13
N ASN A 385 36.84 39.23 -4.88
CA ASN A 385 37.18 40.49 -4.21
C ASN A 385 36.74 41.73 -5.01
N ALA A 386 36.62 41.61 -6.33
CA ALA A 386 36.09 42.64 -7.22
C ALA A 386 34.54 42.66 -7.27
N GLY A 387 33.85 41.80 -6.52
CA GLY A 387 32.38 41.73 -6.48
C GLY A 387 31.77 40.84 -7.56
N ASN A 388 32.56 40.02 -8.25
CA ASN A 388 32.05 39.15 -9.32
C ASN A 388 31.37 37.89 -8.77
N ALA A 389 30.09 37.70 -9.08
CA ALA A 389 29.30 36.56 -8.59
C ALA A 389 29.83 35.19 -9.08
N GLU A 390 30.27 35.10 -10.34
CA GLU A 390 30.86 33.88 -10.91
C GLU A 390 32.17 33.52 -10.22
N GLY A 391 33.00 34.52 -9.91
CA GLY A 391 34.22 34.37 -9.12
C GLY A 391 33.94 33.88 -7.69
N MET A 392 32.96 34.47 -7.02
CA MET A 392 32.51 34.06 -5.68
C MET A 392 32.01 32.61 -5.66
N TYR A 393 31.13 32.24 -6.60
CA TYR A 393 30.60 30.89 -6.73
C TYR A 393 31.69 29.84 -6.98
N ASN A 394 32.60 30.11 -7.93
CA ASN A 394 33.68 29.18 -8.25
C ASN A 394 34.70 29.06 -7.13
N LEU A 395 35.05 30.16 -6.47
CA LEU A 395 35.89 30.12 -5.28
C LEU A 395 35.22 29.33 -4.15
N ALA A 396 33.91 29.51 -3.94
CA ALA A 396 33.17 28.74 -2.96
C ALA A 396 33.25 27.23 -3.27
N ARG A 397 33.07 26.83 -4.53
CA ARG A 397 33.18 25.43 -4.97
C ARG A 397 34.57 24.84 -4.72
N LEU A 398 35.64 25.57 -5.05
CA LEU A 398 37.01 25.11 -4.79
C LEU A 398 37.31 25.03 -3.29
N THR A 399 36.87 26.03 -2.53
CA THR A 399 37.02 26.08 -1.05
C THR A 399 36.25 24.95 -0.37
N ASP A 400 35.08 24.60 -0.86
CA ASP A 400 34.27 23.52 -0.31
C ASP A 400 34.90 22.13 -0.54
N ARG A 401 35.59 21.98 -1.68
CA ARG A 401 36.27 20.75 -2.08
C ARG A 401 37.71 20.66 -1.57
N GLY A 402 38.32 21.77 -1.16
CA GLY A 402 39.73 21.84 -0.78
C GLY A 402 40.69 21.77 -1.97
N LEU A 403 40.26 22.22 -3.15
CA LEU A 403 41.03 22.18 -4.40
C LEU A 403 41.82 23.47 -4.55
N GLY A 404 43.15 23.41 -4.43
CA GLY A 404 44.03 24.59 -4.55
C GLY A 404 43.94 25.60 -3.41
N VAL A 405 43.02 25.42 -2.48
CA VAL A 405 42.85 26.19 -1.25
C VAL A 405 42.49 25.25 -0.09
N LYS A 406 42.73 25.69 1.14
CA LYS A 406 42.33 24.91 2.31
C LYS A 406 40.81 24.75 2.33
N LYS A 407 40.37 23.51 2.57
CA LYS A 407 38.96 23.18 2.68
C LYS A 407 38.29 23.96 3.82
N ASP A 408 37.25 24.75 3.51
CA ASP A 408 36.50 25.54 4.48
C ASP A 408 35.03 25.72 4.04
N HIS A 409 34.14 24.91 4.63
CA HIS A 409 32.73 24.90 4.28
C HIS A 409 31.97 26.15 4.73
N ASN A 410 32.44 26.85 5.77
CA ASN A 410 31.79 28.06 6.28
C ASN A 410 32.15 29.27 5.40
N LEU A 411 33.41 29.36 4.98
CA LEU A 411 33.83 30.34 3.99
C LEU A 411 33.11 30.13 2.66
N ALA A 412 32.98 28.88 2.21
CA ALA A 412 32.21 28.55 1.01
C ALA A 412 30.74 28.99 1.14
N LEU A 413 30.09 28.72 2.28
CA LEU A 413 28.72 29.18 2.53
C LEU A 413 28.60 30.70 2.43
N LYS A 414 29.52 31.43 3.08
CA LYS A 414 29.52 32.89 3.05
C LYS A 414 29.68 33.45 1.62
N LEU A 415 30.59 32.87 0.85
CA LEU A 415 30.81 33.26 -0.56
C LEU A 415 29.57 32.97 -1.42
N LEU A 416 28.84 31.88 -1.16
CA LEU A 416 27.58 31.59 -1.86
C LEU A 416 26.47 32.59 -1.48
N GLU A 417 26.36 32.97 -0.19
CA GLU A 417 25.41 33.99 0.26
C GLU A 417 25.73 35.36 -0.37
N GLU A 418 27.01 35.73 -0.45
CA GLU A 418 27.47 36.96 -1.10
C GLU A 418 27.19 36.96 -2.61
N ALA A 419 27.41 35.82 -3.30
CA ALA A 419 27.10 35.66 -4.71
C ALA A 419 25.58 35.74 -4.98
N ALA A 420 24.76 35.07 -4.16
CA ALA A 420 23.30 35.08 -4.29
C ALA A 420 22.65 36.43 -3.92
N ALA A 421 23.39 37.31 -3.23
CA ALA A 421 22.97 38.68 -2.94
C ALA A 421 23.23 39.67 -4.10
N GLN A 422 24.01 39.26 -5.12
CA GLN A 422 24.27 40.10 -6.30
C GLN A 422 23.02 40.21 -7.18
N PRO A 423 22.89 41.30 -7.99
CA PRO A 423 21.77 41.43 -8.91
C PRO A 423 21.78 40.30 -9.96
N PRO A 424 20.62 39.71 -10.29
CA PRO A 424 20.53 38.60 -11.24
C PRO A 424 20.78 39.03 -12.71
N GLN A 425 20.68 40.32 -13.01
CA GLN A 425 21.13 40.89 -14.28
C GLN A 425 22.58 41.37 -14.15
N ASN A 426 23.38 41.17 -15.20
CA ASN A 426 24.76 41.59 -15.22
C ASN A 426 24.83 43.13 -15.06
N PRO A 427 25.66 43.65 -14.14
CA PRO A 427 25.71 45.07 -13.82
C PRO A 427 26.21 45.94 -14.99
N ILE A 428 27.00 45.37 -15.90
CA ILE A 428 27.57 46.04 -17.08
C ILE A 428 26.69 45.79 -18.31
N PHE A 429 26.26 44.55 -18.52
CA PHE A 429 25.43 44.14 -19.65
C PHE A 429 24.01 43.82 -19.19
N LYS A 430 23.16 44.84 -19.03
CA LYS A 430 21.82 44.72 -18.42
C LYS A 430 20.89 43.70 -19.10
N GLU A 431 21.14 43.33 -20.35
CA GLU A 431 20.37 42.31 -21.09
C GLU A 431 20.89 40.87 -20.86
N CYS A 432 22.00 40.71 -20.14
CA CYS A 432 22.62 39.41 -19.86
C CYS A 432 22.40 38.99 -18.40
N PRO A 433 22.27 37.68 -18.13
CA PRO A 433 22.22 37.16 -16.76
C PRO A 433 23.59 37.35 -16.07
N ASN A 434 23.55 37.61 -14.77
CA ASN A 434 24.74 37.63 -13.93
C ASN A 434 25.11 36.19 -13.56
N VAL A 435 26.04 35.63 -14.32
CA VAL A 435 26.54 34.26 -14.12
C VAL A 435 27.10 34.12 -12.70
N GLY A 436 26.77 33.03 -12.03
CA GLY A 436 27.14 32.76 -10.64
C GLY A 436 26.02 33.03 -9.63
N VAL A 437 25.04 33.89 -9.95
CA VAL A 437 23.92 34.20 -9.02
C VAL A 437 22.96 33.02 -8.91
N ALA A 438 22.42 32.55 -10.05
CA ALA A 438 21.46 31.44 -10.06
C ALA A 438 22.12 30.12 -9.61
N GLU A 439 23.40 29.94 -9.90
CA GLU A 439 24.22 28.81 -9.46
C GLU A 439 24.46 28.84 -7.95
N ALA A 440 24.73 30.02 -7.37
CA ALA A 440 24.87 30.17 -5.92
C ALA A 440 23.54 29.96 -5.19
N GLU A 441 22.42 30.49 -5.71
CA GLU A 441 21.09 30.25 -5.17
C GLU A 441 20.72 28.75 -5.21
N HIS A 442 21.02 28.06 -6.31
CA HIS A 442 20.82 26.60 -6.39
C HIS A 442 21.67 25.87 -5.36
N ALA A 443 22.96 26.21 -5.23
CA ALA A 443 23.86 25.60 -4.26
C ALA A 443 23.41 25.84 -2.81
N LEU A 444 22.86 27.02 -2.49
CA LEU A 444 22.22 27.29 -1.20
C LEU A 444 20.99 26.41 -0.99
N GLY A 445 20.15 26.26 -2.02
CA GLY A 445 19.01 25.34 -2.00
C GLY A 445 19.42 23.90 -1.65
N VAL A 446 20.49 23.40 -2.29
CA VAL A 446 21.07 22.09 -1.97
C VAL A 446 21.56 22.04 -0.52
N ARG A 447 22.32 23.03 -0.05
CA ARG A 447 22.82 23.03 1.34
C ARG A 447 21.71 22.98 2.39
N TYR A 448 20.64 23.74 2.19
CA TYR A 448 19.48 23.69 3.09
C TYR A 448 18.67 22.39 2.94
N PHE A 449 18.58 21.82 1.75
CA PHE A 449 17.96 20.51 1.52
C PHE A 449 18.74 19.40 2.25
N GLU A 450 20.06 19.49 2.26
CA GLU A 450 20.97 18.45 2.74
C GLU A 450 21.43 18.64 4.20
N GLY A 451 21.36 19.86 4.73
CA GLY A 451 21.89 20.22 6.05
C GLY A 451 23.41 20.38 6.08
N ILE A 452 24.04 20.76 4.97
CA ILE A 452 25.50 20.97 4.92
C ILE A 452 25.82 22.34 5.52
N THR A 453 26.56 22.39 6.63
CA THR A 453 26.95 23.61 7.38
C THR A 453 25.83 24.49 7.91
N VAL A 454 24.59 24.26 7.46
CA VAL A 454 23.36 24.90 7.92
C VAL A 454 22.42 23.83 8.47
N ARG A 455 21.48 24.22 9.32
CA ARG A 455 20.42 23.29 9.76
C ARG A 455 19.55 22.93 8.55
N LYS A 456 19.39 21.63 8.28
CA LYS A 456 18.50 21.13 7.23
C LYS A 456 17.12 21.77 7.35
N SER A 457 16.65 22.38 6.27
CA SER A 457 15.38 23.08 6.17
C SER A 457 14.85 23.03 4.75
N LEU A 458 13.84 22.18 4.52
CA LEU A 458 13.27 21.98 3.18
C LEU A 458 12.46 23.21 2.71
N SER A 459 11.84 23.96 3.61
CA SER A 459 11.14 25.21 3.25
C SER A 459 12.11 26.28 2.75
N VAL A 460 13.29 26.38 3.35
CA VAL A 460 14.35 27.30 2.91
C VAL A 460 14.98 26.80 1.61
N ALA A 461 15.11 25.48 1.42
CA ALA A 461 15.55 24.91 0.15
C ALA A 461 14.59 25.26 -1.01
N VAL A 462 13.28 25.12 -0.81
CA VAL A 462 12.26 25.51 -1.80
C VAL A 462 12.34 26.99 -2.14
N TYR A 463 12.54 27.86 -1.14
CA TYR A 463 12.74 29.29 -1.36
C TYR A 463 13.93 29.58 -2.28
N TRP A 464 15.08 28.96 -2.00
CA TRP A 464 16.28 29.14 -2.81
C TRP A 464 16.16 28.54 -4.21
N TYR A 465 15.54 27.35 -4.34
CA TYR A 465 15.27 26.76 -5.65
C TYR A 465 14.33 27.62 -6.50
N GLN A 466 13.27 28.19 -5.91
CA GLN A 466 12.37 29.07 -6.65
C GLN A 466 13.09 30.31 -7.19
N ARG A 467 13.93 30.94 -6.37
CA ARG A 467 14.75 32.08 -6.80
C ARG A 467 15.71 31.70 -7.93
N ALA A 468 16.42 30.58 -7.77
CA ALA A 468 17.33 30.09 -8.80
C ALA A 468 16.59 29.82 -10.12
N ILE A 469 15.36 29.29 -10.09
CA ILE A 469 14.51 29.08 -11.28
C ILE A 469 14.15 30.41 -11.95
N ASP A 470 13.74 31.40 -11.16
CA ASP A 470 13.39 32.73 -11.64
C ASP A 470 14.60 33.41 -12.32
N HIS A 471 15.81 33.10 -11.85
CA HIS A 471 17.08 33.57 -12.42
C HIS A 471 17.72 32.62 -13.44
N GLY A 472 16.99 31.61 -13.92
CA GLY A 472 17.38 30.84 -15.09
C GLY A 472 17.97 29.45 -14.81
N SER A 473 18.09 29.02 -13.55
CA SER A 473 18.62 27.69 -13.21
C SER A 473 17.70 26.57 -13.69
N ALA A 474 18.23 25.67 -14.51
CA ALA A 474 17.55 24.45 -14.95
C ALA A 474 17.60 23.36 -13.87
N LEU A 475 18.73 23.26 -13.16
CA LEU A 475 18.96 22.29 -12.09
C LEU A 475 18.02 22.50 -10.90
N ALA A 476 17.77 23.76 -10.53
CA ALA A 476 16.79 24.08 -9.50
C ALA A 476 15.36 23.71 -9.91
N ALA A 477 15.03 23.85 -11.20
CA ALA A 477 13.72 23.45 -11.72
C ALA A 477 13.54 21.92 -11.68
N ASN A 478 14.59 21.15 -11.98
CA ASN A 478 14.59 19.71 -11.79
C ASN A 478 14.42 19.33 -10.32
N ASN A 479 15.24 19.88 -9.43
CA ASN A 479 15.21 19.53 -8.01
C ASN A 479 13.86 19.87 -7.37
N LEU A 480 13.30 21.04 -7.69
CA LEU A 480 11.96 21.41 -7.23
C LEU A 480 10.87 20.55 -7.88
N GLY A 481 11.01 20.22 -9.17
CA GLY A 481 10.12 19.31 -9.89
C GLY A 481 10.08 17.92 -9.24
N SER A 482 11.23 17.35 -8.91
CA SER A 482 11.36 16.08 -8.18
C SER A 482 10.78 16.17 -6.77
N MET A 483 10.97 17.28 -6.06
CA MET A 483 10.30 17.49 -4.77
C MET A 483 8.75 17.46 -4.88
N TYR A 484 8.19 18.03 -5.95
CA TYR A 484 6.75 17.93 -6.26
C TYR A 484 6.33 16.53 -6.76
N LEU A 485 7.22 15.75 -7.37
CA LEU A 485 6.95 14.33 -7.71
C LEU A 485 6.87 13.45 -6.45
N ASP A 486 7.81 13.64 -5.52
CA ASP A 486 7.96 12.79 -4.33
C ASP A 486 7.14 13.27 -3.12
N GLY A 487 6.59 14.48 -3.18
CA GLY A 487 5.78 15.06 -2.09
C GLY A 487 6.60 15.43 -0.85
N LEU A 488 7.87 15.80 -1.03
CA LEU A 488 8.79 16.13 0.06
C LEU A 488 8.51 17.55 0.59
N LEU A 489 7.60 17.67 1.57
CA LEU A 489 7.22 18.92 2.25
C LEU A 489 6.51 19.98 1.37
N VAL A 490 6.42 19.74 0.06
CA VAL A 490 5.41 20.29 -0.86
C VAL A 490 4.41 19.18 -1.19
N ASN A 491 3.13 19.52 -1.31
CA ASN A 491 2.12 18.53 -1.73
C ASN A 491 2.52 17.97 -3.10
N LYS A 492 2.36 16.65 -3.27
CA LYS A 492 2.65 15.99 -4.56
C LYS A 492 1.77 16.61 -5.63
N ASP A 493 2.38 17.22 -6.64
CA ASP A 493 1.69 17.95 -7.70
C ASP A 493 2.31 17.55 -9.03
N LEU A 494 1.69 16.57 -9.70
CA LEU A 494 2.21 16.00 -10.94
C LEU A 494 2.17 17.01 -12.10
N GLU A 495 1.22 17.95 -12.09
CA GLU A 495 1.13 18.98 -13.13
C GLU A 495 2.24 20.02 -12.96
N LYS A 496 2.45 20.49 -11.73
CA LYS A 496 3.53 21.43 -11.42
C LYS A 496 4.90 20.80 -11.57
N ALA A 497 5.06 19.53 -11.17
CA ALA A 497 6.24 18.74 -11.47
C ALA A 497 6.49 18.67 -12.98
N GLU A 498 5.48 18.31 -13.78
CA GLU A 498 5.60 18.25 -15.24
C GLU A 498 5.98 19.62 -15.84
N GLN A 499 5.39 20.71 -15.35
CA GLN A 499 5.73 22.08 -15.78
C GLN A 499 7.18 22.44 -15.48
N LEU A 500 7.64 22.16 -14.26
CA LEU A 500 9.01 22.43 -13.81
C LEU A 500 10.02 21.55 -14.55
N LEU A 501 9.73 20.27 -14.76
CA LEU A 501 10.57 19.36 -15.52
C LEU A 501 10.63 19.73 -17.01
N LYS A 502 9.52 20.16 -17.61
CA LYS A 502 9.52 20.76 -18.97
C LYS A 502 10.35 22.05 -19.02
N LEU A 503 10.39 22.82 -17.94
CA LEU A 503 11.23 24.02 -17.86
C LEU A 503 12.71 23.64 -17.75
N ALA A 504 13.07 22.69 -16.89
CA ALA A 504 14.43 22.14 -16.77
C ALA A 504 14.92 21.58 -18.12
N ALA A 505 14.10 20.75 -18.77
CA ALA A 505 14.39 20.16 -20.06
C ALA A 505 14.54 21.19 -21.19
N ARG A 506 13.68 22.23 -21.23
CA ARG A 506 13.84 23.34 -22.20
C ARG A 506 15.10 24.16 -21.99
N ARG A 507 15.59 24.23 -20.75
CA ARG A 507 16.84 24.92 -20.39
C ARG A 507 18.07 24.00 -20.47
N GLY A 508 17.90 22.77 -20.98
CA GLY A 508 19.02 21.89 -21.32
C GLY A 508 19.49 20.98 -20.19
N ASP A 509 18.73 20.82 -19.10
CA ASP A 509 19.11 19.89 -18.03
C ASP A 509 18.87 18.42 -18.46
N PRO A 510 19.93 17.60 -18.62
CA PRO A 510 19.80 16.21 -19.07
C PRO A 510 19.06 15.33 -18.05
N LEU A 511 19.16 15.64 -16.76
CA LEU A 511 18.50 14.88 -15.72
C LEU A 511 16.99 15.18 -15.69
N GLY A 512 16.61 16.45 -15.77
CA GLY A 512 15.21 16.86 -15.93
C GLY A 512 14.56 16.31 -17.20
N MET A 513 15.31 16.11 -18.29
CA MET A 513 14.82 15.39 -19.48
C MET A 513 14.52 13.91 -19.19
N LEU A 514 15.41 13.23 -18.47
CA LEU A 514 15.22 11.83 -18.06
C LEU A 514 14.03 11.68 -17.11
N THR A 515 13.95 12.50 -16.06
CA THR A 515 12.84 12.49 -15.11
C THR A 515 11.51 12.84 -15.77
N LEU A 516 11.50 13.77 -16.75
CA LEU A 516 10.32 14.06 -17.56
C LEU A 516 9.91 12.86 -18.43
N ALA A 517 10.86 12.13 -19.01
CA ALA A 517 10.58 10.94 -19.81
C ALA A 517 9.93 9.83 -18.98
N GLU A 518 10.40 9.60 -17.75
CA GLU A 518 9.82 8.63 -16.83
C GLU A 518 8.39 9.03 -16.40
N LEU A 519 8.17 10.31 -16.09
CA LEU A 519 6.84 10.83 -15.78
C LEU A 519 5.86 10.68 -16.96
N LEU A 520 6.32 10.92 -18.19
CA LEU A 520 5.49 10.77 -19.38
C LEU A 520 5.18 9.29 -19.67
N LEU A 521 6.13 8.39 -19.39
CA LEU A 521 5.91 6.95 -19.49
C LEU A 521 4.85 6.48 -18.49
N SER A 522 4.88 6.97 -17.25
CA SER A 522 3.84 6.63 -16.26
C SER A 522 2.46 7.18 -16.62
N LYS A 523 2.39 8.25 -17.41
CA LYS A 523 1.15 8.81 -17.97
C LYS A 523 0.76 8.17 -19.31
N ASN A 524 1.40 7.06 -19.69
CA ASN A 524 1.18 6.34 -20.95
C ASN A 524 1.38 7.23 -22.21
N ASN A 525 2.15 8.32 -22.11
CA ASN A 525 2.52 9.17 -23.25
C ASN A 525 3.83 8.68 -23.88
N PHE A 526 3.77 7.50 -24.50
CA PHE A 526 4.94 6.78 -25.01
C PHE A 526 5.77 7.58 -26.01
N GLN A 527 5.11 8.33 -26.89
CA GLN A 527 5.77 9.13 -27.91
C GLN A 527 6.64 10.23 -27.29
N MET A 528 6.08 11.00 -26.34
CA MET A 528 6.81 12.06 -25.68
C MET A 528 7.86 11.51 -24.70
N ALA A 529 7.56 10.40 -24.02
CA ALA A 529 8.52 9.72 -23.16
C ALA A 529 9.79 9.34 -23.93
N LYS A 530 9.65 8.71 -25.11
CA LYS A 530 10.78 8.35 -25.97
C LYS A 530 11.57 9.58 -26.42
N ILE A 531 10.88 10.64 -26.89
CA ILE A 531 11.53 11.87 -27.36
C ILE A 531 12.40 12.51 -26.27
N TRP A 532 11.88 12.62 -25.05
CA TRP A 532 12.64 13.23 -23.95
C TRP A 532 13.77 12.33 -23.45
N TYR A 533 13.59 11.02 -23.47
CA TYR A 533 14.65 10.06 -23.12
C TYR A 533 15.81 10.12 -24.13
N ASP A 534 15.51 10.11 -25.44
CA ASP A 534 16.53 10.23 -26.49
C ASP A 534 17.28 11.57 -26.37
N ARG A 535 16.58 12.67 -26.06
CA ARG A 535 17.22 13.96 -25.79
C ARG A 535 18.11 13.96 -24.56
N ALA A 536 17.75 13.23 -23.50
CA ALA A 536 18.62 13.05 -22.34
C ALA A 536 19.92 12.33 -22.74
N CYS A 537 19.84 11.32 -23.60
CA CYS A 537 21.01 10.63 -24.16
C CYS A 537 21.87 11.56 -25.02
N GLU A 538 21.25 12.35 -25.91
CA GLU A 538 21.95 13.34 -26.76
C GLU A 538 22.63 14.44 -25.93
N ALA A 539 22.01 14.83 -24.82
CA ALA A 539 22.55 15.80 -23.87
C ALA A 539 23.63 15.21 -22.94
N GLY A 540 24.01 13.95 -23.12
CA GLY A 540 25.17 13.33 -22.46
C GLY A 540 24.88 12.65 -21.12
N ASN A 541 23.61 12.47 -20.74
CA ASN A 541 23.21 11.79 -19.50
C ASN A 541 23.65 10.31 -19.54
N VAL A 542 24.59 9.93 -18.66
CA VAL A 542 25.19 8.59 -18.64
C VAL A 542 24.16 7.52 -18.31
N VAL A 543 23.30 7.76 -17.32
CA VAL A 543 22.26 6.80 -16.90
C VAL A 543 21.27 6.51 -18.03
N ALA A 544 20.86 7.54 -18.77
CA ALA A 544 19.98 7.40 -19.92
C ALA A 544 20.66 6.61 -21.05
N GLN A 545 21.93 6.90 -21.33
CA GLN A 545 22.73 6.23 -22.35
C GLN A 545 22.91 4.74 -22.05
N GLU A 546 23.29 4.39 -20.83
CA GLU A 546 23.51 3.00 -20.40
C GLU A 546 22.21 2.17 -20.40
N ASN A 547 21.08 2.79 -20.06
CA ASN A 547 19.79 2.10 -19.92
C ASN A 547 18.86 2.24 -21.13
N ARG A 548 19.34 2.75 -22.27
CA ARG A 548 18.51 3.04 -23.45
C ARG A 548 17.70 1.84 -23.94
N ASP A 549 18.33 0.68 -24.03
CA ASP A 549 17.68 -0.55 -24.47
C ASP A 549 16.62 -1.03 -23.46
N GLN A 550 16.90 -0.88 -22.17
CA GLN A 550 15.94 -1.24 -21.11
C GLN A 550 14.72 -0.31 -21.15
N PHE A 551 14.91 0.99 -21.37
CA PHE A 551 13.81 1.95 -21.47
C PHE A 551 12.95 1.73 -22.72
N ALA A 552 13.58 1.41 -23.87
CA ALA A 552 12.86 1.02 -25.08
C ALA A 552 12.01 -0.23 -24.83
N LYS A 553 12.56 -1.25 -24.16
CA LYS A 553 11.84 -2.46 -23.78
C LYS A 553 10.66 -2.17 -22.85
N LYS A 554 10.82 -1.28 -21.86
CA LYS A 554 9.71 -0.84 -20.98
C LYS A 554 8.56 -0.20 -21.76
N ILE A 555 8.87 0.60 -22.78
CA ILE A 555 7.84 1.19 -23.66
C ILE A 555 7.12 0.08 -24.44
N GLU A 556 7.86 -0.84 -25.05
CA GLU A 556 7.30 -1.93 -25.86
C GLU A 556 6.41 -2.86 -25.02
N GLU A 557 6.86 -3.28 -23.84
CA GLU A 557 6.10 -4.12 -22.91
C GLU A 557 4.78 -3.44 -22.51
N ARG A 558 4.81 -2.13 -22.23
CA ARG A 558 3.62 -1.38 -21.81
C ARG A 558 2.66 -1.08 -22.96
N GLN A 559 3.18 -0.84 -24.16
CA GLN A 559 2.38 -0.69 -25.38
C GLN A 559 1.72 -2.00 -25.79
N LEU A 560 2.44 -3.12 -25.71
CA LEU A 560 1.92 -4.45 -26.01
C LEU A 560 0.79 -4.81 -25.05
N PHE A 561 0.98 -4.58 -23.75
CA PHE A 561 -0.05 -4.79 -22.73
C PHE A 561 -1.33 -4.00 -23.04
N ILE A 562 -1.23 -2.70 -23.33
CA ILE A 562 -2.39 -1.87 -23.67
C ILE A 562 -3.07 -2.34 -24.96
N SER A 563 -2.29 -2.79 -25.95
CA SER A 563 -2.83 -3.28 -27.23
C SER A 563 -3.59 -4.61 -27.13
N GLN A 564 -3.32 -5.39 -26.08
CA GLN A 564 -3.95 -6.68 -25.80
C GLN A 564 -5.21 -6.55 -24.92
N CYS A 565 -5.40 -5.39 -24.28
CA CYS A 565 -6.58 -5.13 -23.45
C CYS A 565 -7.82 -4.91 -24.32
N SER A 566 -8.92 -5.57 -23.96
CA SER A 566 -10.25 -5.22 -24.46
C SER A 566 -10.68 -3.83 -23.97
N PRO A 567 -11.65 -3.16 -24.63
CA PRO A 567 -12.15 -1.86 -24.20
C PRO A 567 -12.61 -1.82 -22.74
N ASN A 568 -13.20 -2.92 -22.24
CA ASN A 568 -13.62 -3.05 -20.84
C ASN A 568 -12.42 -3.17 -19.89
N GLU A 569 -11.38 -3.93 -20.26
CA GLU A 569 -10.15 -4.04 -19.46
C GLU A 569 -9.39 -2.71 -19.42
N LEU A 570 -9.44 -1.93 -20.50
CA LEU A 570 -8.86 -0.60 -20.54
C LEU A 570 -9.65 0.40 -19.68
N GLU A 571 -10.99 0.32 -19.66
CA GLU A 571 -11.81 1.07 -18.70
C GLU A 571 -11.49 0.70 -17.25
N GLU A 572 -11.27 -0.58 -16.97
CA GLU A 572 -10.88 -1.07 -15.65
C GLU A 572 -9.50 -0.56 -15.22
N ILE A 573 -8.50 -0.63 -16.12
CA ILE A 573 -7.15 -0.09 -15.87
C ILE A 573 -7.22 1.42 -15.63
N ASN A 574 -7.95 2.15 -16.49
CA ASN A 574 -8.13 3.59 -16.35
C ASN A 574 -8.84 3.94 -15.03
N ALA A 575 -9.82 3.15 -14.60
CA ALA A 575 -10.49 3.35 -13.32
C ALA A 575 -9.51 3.15 -12.15
N VAL A 576 -8.67 2.11 -12.16
CA VAL A 576 -7.71 1.87 -11.09
C VAL A 576 -6.56 2.89 -11.12
N GLU A 577 -6.06 3.29 -12.29
CA GLU A 577 -5.09 4.39 -12.44
C GLU A 577 -5.70 5.72 -11.95
N TYR A 578 -6.99 5.97 -12.19
CA TYR A 578 -7.72 7.10 -11.64
C TYR A 578 -7.82 7.04 -10.11
N PHE A 579 -8.17 5.89 -9.53
CA PHE A 579 -8.18 5.70 -8.08
C PHE A 579 -6.80 5.90 -7.45
N ILE A 580 -5.75 5.35 -8.05
CA ILE A 580 -4.37 5.55 -7.59
C ILE A 580 -3.96 7.01 -7.74
N GLY A 581 -4.36 7.68 -8.83
CA GLY A 581 -4.17 9.11 -9.02
C GLY A 581 -4.81 9.94 -7.91
N LEU A 582 -6.05 9.62 -7.53
CA LEU A 582 -6.75 10.25 -6.39
C LEU A 582 -5.97 10.05 -5.08
N PHE A 583 -5.48 8.82 -4.81
CA PHE A 583 -4.74 8.53 -3.58
C PHE A 583 -3.35 9.16 -3.55
N GLN A 584 -2.66 9.24 -4.68
CA GLN A 584 -1.29 9.74 -4.74
C GLN A 584 -1.20 11.26 -4.80
N THR A 585 -2.14 11.93 -5.48
CA THR A 585 -2.10 13.40 -5.66
C THR A 585 -2.67 14.17 -4.46
N LYS A 586 -3.28 13.48 -3.49
CA LYS A 586 -3.92 14.10 -2.31
C LYS A 586 -4.92 15.21 -2.68
N HIS A 587 -5.45 15.23 -3.91
CA HIS A 587 -6.40 16.25 -4.38
C HIS A 587 -7.66 15.63 -4.99
N THR A 588 -8.77 16.37 -4.85
CA THR A 588 -10.10 16.08 -5.41
C THR A 588 -10.10 16.21 -6.93
N ALA A 589 -10.44 15.15 -7.67
CA ALA A 589 -10.84 15.31 -9.07
C ALA A 589 -12.30 15.81 -9.15
N SER A 590 -12.52 16.93 -9.85
CA SER A 590 -13.86 17.39 -10.19
C SER A 590 -14.48 16.46 -11.25
N VAL A 591 -15.66 15.93 -10.92
CA VAL A 591 -16.62 15.25 -11.81
C VAL A 591 -16.36 13.75 -12.10
N LEU A 592 -16.99 12.89 -11.28
CA LEU A 592 -17.65 11.61 -11.63
C LEU A 592 -18.66 11.24 -10.51
N PRO A 593 -19.71 10.43 -10.78
CA PRO A 593 -20.93 10.34 -9.97
C PRO A 593 -20.80 9.35 -8.78
N ASP A 594 -21.29 9.78 -7.61
CA ASP A 594 -21.72 8.94 -6.47
C ASP A 594 -20.73 8.10 -5.63
N HIS A 595 -19.49 8.57 -5.41
CA HIS A 595 -18.67 8.09 -4.27
C HIS A 595 -18.23 9.26 -3.37
N SER A 596 -19.01 9.55 -2.33
CA SER A 596 -18.87 10.74 -1.47
C SER A 596 -17.69 10.71 -0.49
N TYR A 597 -17.12 9.54 -0.18
CA TYR A 597 -16.09 9.40 0.86
C TYR A 597 -14.63 9.48 0.36
N LEU A 598 -14.42 9.21 -0.93
CA LEU A 598 -13.10 9.15 -1.57
C LEU A 598 -12.53 10.53 -1.95
N LYS A 599 -13.29 11.59 -1.72
CA LYS A 599 -12.99 12.92 -2.28
C LYS A 599 -11.95 13.68 -1.46
N ASP A 600 -11.89 13.52 -0.14
CA ASP A 600 -11.13 14.49 0.68
C ASP A 600 -10.03 13.85 1.53
N TYR A 601 -9.08 13.13 0.91
CA TYR A 601 -7.90 12.59 1.62
C TYR A 601 -7.14 13.69 2.39
N GLU A 602 -6.98 14.86 1.79
CA GLU A 602 -6.34 16.03 2.42
C GLU A 602 -7.10 16.52 3.65
N MET A 603 -8.44 16.57 3.57
CA MET A 603 -9.29 16.90 4.72
C MET A 603 -9.15 15.85 5.82
N LEU A 604 -9.13 14.56 5.48
CA LEU A 604 -8.94 13.50 6.48
C LEU A 604 -7.58 13.64 7.16
N CYS A 605 -6.50 13.88 6.41
CA CYS A 605 -5.18 14.16 6.97
C CYS A 605 -5.17 15.42 7.85
N GLU A 606 -5.82 16.50 7.43
CA GLU A 606 -5.93 17.73 8.21
C GLU A 606 -6.65 17.48 9.54
N HIS A 607 -7.79 16.80 9.50
CA HIS A 607 -8.55 16.45 10.71
C HIS A 607 -7.78 15.48 11.60
N ALA A 608 -7.07 14.50 11.03
CA ALA A 608 -6.21 13.60 11.77
C ALA A 608 -5.08 14.36 12.49
N ASN A 609 -4.44 15.33 11.80
CA ASN A 609 -3.42 16.20 12.38
C ASN A 609 -3.98 17.11 13.49
N ARG A 610 -5.26 17.48 13.40
CA ARG A 610 -5.99 18.21 14.45
C ARG A 610 -6.48 17.31 15.60
N GLY A 611 -6.16 16.01 15.57
CA GLY A 611 -6.42 15.06 16.65
C GLY A 611 -7.67 14.19 16.46
N SER A 612 -8.31 14.18 15.29
CA SER A 612 -9.42 13.28 14.99
C SER A 612 -8.94 11.82 14.90
N ILE A 613 -9.47 10.98 15.81
CA ILE A 613 -9.18 9.53 15.81
C ILE A 613 -9.83 8.89 14.59
N THR A 614 -11.08 9.24 14.29
CA THR A 614 -11.83 8.71 13.15
C THR A 614 -11.14 9.04 11.83
N ALA A 615 -10.67 10.27 11.63
CA ALA A 615 -9.96 10.65 10.41
C ALA A 615 -8.63 9.90 10.25
N LYS A 616 -7.91 9.69 11.36
CA LYS A 616 -6.67 8.89 11.35
C LYS A 616 -6.92 7.45 10.92
N GLN A 617 -7.96 6.80 11.47
CA GLN A 617 -8.36 5.44 11.08
C GLN A 617 -8.73 5.37 9.59
N LEU A 618 -9.46 6.36 9.07
CA LEU A 618 -9.81 6.43 7.65
C LEU A 618 -8.56 6.57 6.77
N CYS A 619 -7.59 7.41 7.15
CA CYS A 619 -6.30 7.51 6.45
C CYS A 619 -5.54 6.18 6.43
N ASP A 620 -5.43 5.50 7.58
CA ASP A 620 -4.72 4.22 7.67
C ASP A 620 -5.39 3.14 6.77
N ALA A 621 -6.73 3.08 6.75
CA ALA A 621 -7.48 2.19 5.86
C ALA A 621 -7.26 2.53 4.37
N LEU A 622 -7.26 3.81 4.02
CA LEU A 622 -7.01 4.31 2.66
C LEU A 622 -5.62 3.91 2.17
N ASP A 623 -4.59 4.03 3.02
CA ASP A 623 -3.22 3.66 2.68
C ASP A 623 -3.09 2.15 2.40
N HIS A 624 -3.75 1.31 3.21
CA HIS A 624 -3.80 -0.13 2.97
C HIS A 624 -4.53 -0.47 1.66
N PHE A 625 -5.64 0.20 1.37
CA PHE A 625 -6.39 -0.01 0.13
C PHE A 625 -5.61 0.42 -1.10
N ALA A 626 -4.95 1.59 -1.06
CA ALA A 626 -4.09 2.06 -2.14
C ALA A 626 -2.93 1.09 -2.42
N GLN A 627 -2.32 0.52 -1.36
CA GLN A 627 -1.30 -0.52 -1.52
C GLN A 627 -1.86 -1.78 -2.18
N ALA A 628 -3.08 -2.21 -1.84
CA ALA A 628 -3.73 -3.33 -2.51
C ALA A 628 -3.98 -3.05 -4.01
N LEU A 629 -4.46 -1.86 -4.37
CA LEU A 629 -4.69 -1.47 -5.77
C LEU A 629 -3.39 -1.37 -6.57
N ASN A 630 -2.31 -0.86 -5.98
CA ASN A 630 -0.99 -0.83 -6.62
C ASN A 630 -0.50 -2.24 -6.96
N ILE A 631 -0.69 -3.21 -6.06
CA ILE A 631 -0.35 -4.61 -6.33
C ILE A 631 -1.18 -5.13 -7.51
N LEU A 632 -2.49 -4.85 -7.54
CA LEU A 632 -3.39 -5.27 -8.61
C LEU A 632 -2.96 -4.78 -10.00
N LEU A 633 -2.33 -3.60 -10.10
CA LEU A 633 -1.84 -3.03 -11.37
C LEU A 633 -0.41 -3.37 -11.73
N SER A 634 0.38 -3.89 -10.79
CA SER A 634 1.83 -3.98 -10.97
C SER A 634 2.28 -5.03 -12.00
N PHE A 635 1.45 -6.04 -12.34
CA PHE A 635 1.85 -7.15 -13.23
C PHE A 635 0.71 -7.71 -14.08
N GLU A 636 1.08 -8.25 -15.25
CA GLU A 636 0.21 -8.95 -16.22
C GLU A 636 -0.42 -10.24 -15.64
N SER A 637 0.35 -10.95 -14.81
CA SER A 637 -0.14 -12.04 -13.95
C SER A 637 0.51 -11.94 -12.58
N LEU A 638 -0.29 -11.99 -11.52
CA LEU A 638 0.22 -11.93 -10.15
C LEU A 638 0.78 -13.28 -9.76
N THR A 639 2.00 -13.29 -9.24
CA THR A 639 2.57 -14.47 -8.57
C THR A 639 1.77 -14.79 -7.31
N GLU A 640 1.85 -16.03 -6.83
CA GLU A 640 1.12 -16.44 -5.61
C GLU A 640 1.46 -15.52 -4.42
N GLN A 641 2.74 -15.15 -4.27
CA GLN A 641 3.18 -14.24 -3.21
C GLN A 641 2.58 -12.82 -3.33
N GLN A 642 2.35 -12.34 -4.55
CA GLN A 642 1.72 -11.04 -4.78
C GLN A 642 0.21 -11.09 -4.54
N GLU A 643 -0.46 -12.18 -4.92
CA GLU A 643 -1.87 -12.39 -4.56
C GLU A 643 -2.04 -12.47 -3.03
N ASP A 644 -1.13 -13.15 -2.33
CA ASP A 644 -1.14 -13.24 -0.87
C ASP A 644 -0.94 -11.86 -0.23
N MET A 645 -0.02 -11.06 -0.77
CA MET A 645 0.23 -9.69 -0.31
C MET A 645 -0.96 -8.76 -0.61
N PHE A 646 -1.60 -8.91 -1.77
CA PHE A 646 -2.83 -8.20 -2.11
C PHE A 646 -3.92 -8.51 -1.08
N VAL A 647 -4.16 -9.80 -0.80
CA VAL A 647 -5.17 -10.24 0.17
C VAL A 647 -4.87 -9.69 1.55
N HIS A 648 -3.61 -9.74 1.99
CA HIS A 648 -3.20 -9.19 3.27
C HIS A 648 -3.46 -7.68 3.37
N LYS A 649 -3.09 -6.88 2.35
CA LYS A 649 -3.32 -5.43 2.35
C LYS A 649 -4.81 -5.09 2.33
N LEU A 650 -5.59 -5.81 1.53
CA LEU A 650 -7.04 -5.64 1.48
C LEU A 650 -7.69 -6.01 2.82
N SER A 651 -7.23 -7.08 3.49
CA SER A 651 -7.74 -7.47 4.80
C SER A 651 -7.47 -6.41 5.86
N GLN A 652 -6.28 -5.79 5.87
CA GLN A 652 -5.97 -4.70 6.80
C GLN A 652 -6.92 -3.52 6.63
N CYS A 653 -7.25 -3.14 5.39
CA CYS A 653 -8.25 -2.11 5.15
C CYS A 653 -9.61 -2.48 5.75
N TYR A 654 -10.11 -3.69 5.49
CA TYR A 654 -11.39 -4.16 6.04
C TYR A 654 -11.41 -4.22 7.56
N ARG A 655 -10.28 -4.54 8.21
CA ARG A 655 -10.14 -4.56 9.67
C ARG A 655 -10.22 -3.17 10.31
N ILE A 656 -9.78 -2.13 9.59
CA ILE A 656 -9.80 -0.74 10.09
C ILE A 656 -11.13 -0.09 9.75
N GLU A 657 -11.46 0.02 8.46
CA GLU A 657 -12.71 0.63 8.02
C GLU A 657 -13.15 0.08 6.66
N HIS A 658 -14.09 -0.87 6.70
CA HIS A 658 -14.54 -1.60 5.51
C HIS A 658 -15.23 -0.72 4.46
N ILE A 659 -15.79 0.45 4.81
CA ILE A 659 -16.45 1.31 3.83
C ILE A 659 -15.49 2.00 2.86
N ILE A 660 -14.19 1.99 3.16
CA ILE A 660 -13.15 2.58 2.30
C ILE A 660 -12.91 1.70 1.07
N ALA A 661 -12.87 0.38 1.25
CA ALA A 661 -12.57 -0.57 0.17
C ALA A 661 -13.82 -0.87 -0.68
N GLN A 662 -14.33 0.13 -1.39
CA GLN A 662 -15.37 -0.04 -2.41
C GLN A 662 -14.75 -0.42 -3.75
N ILE A 663 -14.78 -1.71 -4.06
CA ILE A 663 -14.28 -2.22 -5.34
C ILE A 663 -15.31 -1.91 -6.43
N PRO A 664 -14.95 -1.20 -7.52
CA PRO A 664 -15.86 -0.92 -8.62
C PRO A 664 -16.48 -2.22 -9.17
N CYS A 665 -17.74 -2.15 -9.60
CA CYS A 665 -18.46 -3.34 -10.09
C CYS A 665 -17.73 -4.07 -11.21
N GLN A 666 -17.02 -3.34 -12.08
CA GLN A 666 -16.21 -3.91 -13.16
C GLN A 666 -15.07 -4.78 -12.61
N MET A 667 -14.45 -4.36 -11.50
CA MET A 667 -13.30 -5.05 -10.89
C MET A 667 -13.66 -6.18 -9.92
N HIS A 668 -14.94 -6.27 -9.51
CA HIS A 668 -15.39 -7.22 -8.50
C HIS A 668 -15.11 -8.67 -8.90
N LYS A 669 -15.30 -9.03 -10.18
CA LYS A 669 -15.03 -10.37 -10.70
C LYS A 669 -13.55 -10.75 -10.57
N ARG A 670 -12.65 -9.89 -11.04
CA ARG A 670 -11.20 -10.11 -11.00
C ARG A 670 -10.69 -10.26 -9.57
N VAL A 671 -11.14 -9.39 -8.66
CA VAL A 671 -10.74 -9.47 -7.25
C VAL A 671 -11.31 -10.72 -6.58
N SER A 672 -12.58 -11.06 -6.85
CA SER A 672 -13.20 -12.27 -6.30
C SER A 672 -12.50 -13.55 -6.77
N GLU A 673 -12.13 -13.63 -8.04
CA GLU A 673 -11.38 -14.78 -8.58
C GLU A 673 -10.01 -14.94 -7.91
N MET A 674 -9.29 -13.83 -7.68
CA MET A 674 -8.01 -13.83 -6.98
C MET A 674 -8.14 -14.26 -5.51
N VAL A 675 -9.10 -13.68 -4.78
CA VAL A 675 -9.38 -14.08 -3.38
C VAL A 675 -9.76 -15.55 -3.30
N ASN A 676 -10.54 -16.06 -4.28
CA ASN A 676 -10.88 -17.48 -4.37
C ASN A 676 -9.67 -18.37 -4.61
N ARG A 677 -8.72 -17.96 -5.47
CA ARG A 677 -7.47 -18.72 -5.69
C ARG A 677 -6.65 -18.82 -4.41
N VAL A 678 -6.46 -17.71 -3.69
CA VAL A 678 -5.74 -17.68 -2.41
C VAL A 678 -6.46 -18.56 -1.37
N LEU A 679 -7.79 -18.48 -1.27
CA LEU A 679 -8.58 -19.29 -0.35
C LEU A 679 -8.46 -20.79 -0.68
N CYS A 680 -8.47 -21.15 -1.97
CA CYS A 680 -8.25 -22.51 -2.44
C CYS A 680 -6.85 -23.04 -2.08
N ARG A 681 -5.81 -22.20 -2.14
CA ARG A 681 -4.46 -22.59 -1.69
C ARG A 681 -4.44 -22.85 -0.19
N CYS A 682 -4.94 -21.91 0.61
CA CYS A 682 -4.97 -22.03 2.07
C CYS A 682 -5.78 -23.25 2.55
N THR A 683 -6.90 -23.57 1.88
CA THR A 683 -7.73 -24.75 2.21
C THR A 683 -7.06 -26.08 1.84
N LYS A 684 -6.27 -26.15 0.77
CA LYS A 684 -5.50 -27.35 0.40
C LYS A 684 -4.32 -27.60 1.34
N GLU A 685 -3.78 -26.54 1.93
CA GLU A 685 -2.60 -26.60 2.81
C GLU A 685 -2.94 -26.90 4.28
N SER A 686 -4.18 -26.67 4.72
CA SER A 686 -4.54 -26.78 6.15
C SER A 686 -5.43 -27.99 6.47
N ASN A 687 -4.89 -28.96 7.20
CA ASN A 687 -5.66 -29.89 8.04
C ASN A 687 -5.42 -29.70 9.56
N SER A 688 -4.66 -28.69 10.02
CA SER A 688 -4.52 -28.45 11.47
C SER A 688 -3.92 -27.12 11.98
N VAL A 689 -3.34 -26.22 11.16
CA VAL A 689 -2.73 -24.97 11.70
C VAL A 689 -3.34 -23.72 11.05
N ALA A 690 -3.81 -22.80 11.90
CA ALA A 690 -4.31 -21.48 11.54
C ALA A 690 -3.14 -20.57 11.09
N SER A 691 -3.19 -20.06 9.85
CA SER A 691 -2.20 -19.10 9.33
C SER A 691 -2.84 -17.71 9.19
N GLN A 692 -2.05 -16.65 9.35
CA GLN A 692 -2.51 -15.27 9.19
C GLN A 692 -3.13 -15.04 7.80
N LEU A 693 -2.53 -15.63 6.75
CA LEU A 693 -3.04 -15.54 5.39
C LEU A 693 -4.40 -16.24 5.21
N ASP A 694 -4.60 -17.41 5.83
CA ASP A 694 -5.90 -18.10 5.79
C ASP A 694 -6.98 -17.30 6.55
N GLU A 695 -6.63 -16.60 7.63
CA GLU A 695 -7.55 -15.67 8.28
C GLU A 695 -7.88 -14.47 7.38
N ASP A 696 -6.85 -13.83 6.82
CA ASP A 696 -6.98 -12.65 5.97
C ASP A 696 -7.81 -12.91 4.72
N VAL A 697 -7.59 -14.05 4.04
CA VAL A 697 -8.35 -14.41 2.84
C VAL A 697 -9.81 -14.71 3.17
N ARG A 698 -10.09 -15.34 4.32
CA ARG A 698 -11.47 -15.60 4.77
C ARG A 698 -12.20 -14.32 5.12
N LEU A 699 -11.52 -13.34 5.71
CA LEU A 699 -12.09 -12.02 5.98
C LEU A 699 -12.43 -11.29 4.68
N CYS A 700 -11.50 -11.26 3.73
CA CYS A 700 -11.71 -10.69 2.40
C CYS A 700 -12.87 -11.38 1.67
N TYR A 701 -12.91 -12.71 1.68
CA TYR A 701 -13.98 -13.49 1.07
C TYR A 701 -15.34 -13.18 1.71
N ALA A 702 -15.44 -13.22 3.06
CA ALA A 702 -16.68 -12.94 3.77
C ALA A 702 -17.22 -11.53 3.47
N THR A 703 -16.33 -10.55 3.38
CA THR A 703 -16.69 -9.15 3.12
C THR A 703 -17.13 -8.94 1.67
N LEU A 704 -16.41 -9.50 0.68
CA LEU A 704 -16.75 -9.39 -0.74
C LEU A 704 -18.09 -10.06 -1.10
N HIS A 705 -18.48 -11.08 -0.34
CA HIS A 705 -19.67 -11.89 -0.58
C HIS A 705 -20.80 -11.60 0.41
N ILE A 706 -20.74 -10.52 1.20
CA ILE A 706 -21.69 -10.22 2.27
C ILE A 706 -23.17 -10.15 1.80
N ASN A 707 -23.41 -9.89 0.52
CA ASN A 707 -24.74 -9.88 -0.09
C ASN A 707 -25.38 -11.28 -0.23
N SER A 708 -24.60 -12.35 -0.04
CA SER A 708 -25.05 -13.76 -0.07
C SER A 708 -25.24 -14.29 1.35
N PHE A 709 -26.16 -13.67 2.10
CA PHE A 709 -26.28 -13.82 3.56
C PHE A 709 -26.30 -15.28 4.08
N GLU A 710 -27.08 -16.17 3.47
CA GLU A 710 -27.22 -17.57 3.93
C GLU A 710 -25.96 -18.41 3.71
N LEU A 711 -25.31 -18.23 2.55
CA LEU A 711 -24.05 -18.90 2.22
C LEU A 711 -22.92 -18.41 3.14
N ILE A 712 -22.89 -17.10 3.39
CA ILE A 712 -21.88 -16.48 4.25
C ILE A 712 -22.07 -16.81 5.72
N ASP A 713 -23.30 -16.97 6.21
CA ASP A 713 -23.54 -17.41 7.59
C ASP A 713 -22.88 -18.78 7.88
N GLN A 714 -23.06 -19.75 6.98
CA GLN A 714 -22.41 -21.06 7.11
C GLN A 714 -20.88 -20.95 7.07
N PHE A 715 -20.36 -20.15 6.13
CA PHE A 715 -18.93 -19.90 6.01
C PHE A 715 -18.35 -19.26 7.28
N LEU A 716 -19.02 -18.25 7.84
CA LEU A 716 -18.62 -17.57 9.06
C LEU A 716 -18.70 -18.47 10.30
N GLY A 717 -19.66 -19.39 10.36
CA GLY A 717 -19.71 -20.43 11.39
C GLY A 717 -18.44 -21.27 11.42
N SER A 718 -17.94 -21.69 10.25
CA SER A 718 -16.65 -22.40 10.16
C SER A 718 -15.45 -21.51 10.52
N CYS A 719 -15.52 -20.21 10.20
CA CYS A 719 -14.44 -19.27 10.48
C CYS A 719 -14.34 -18.94 11.98
N THR A 720 -15.46 -18.72 12.68
CA THR A 720 -15.49 -18.46 14.13
C THR A 720 -15.02 -19.67 14.94
N GLN A 721 -15.30 -20.90 14.49
CA GLN A 721 -14.75 -22.12 15.09
C GLN A 721 -13.25 -22.25 14.87
N LYS A 722 -12.76 -21.93 13.67
CA LYS A 722 -11.33 -22.01 13.33
C LYS A 722 -10.51 -20.88 13.95
N TYR A 723 -11.10 -19.69 14.11
CA TYR A 723 -10.48 -18.46 14.59
C TYR A 723 -11.28 -17.85 15.75
N PRO A 724 -11.36 -18.53 16.91
CA PRO A 724 -12.20 -18.10 18.03
C PRO A 724 -11.71 -16.81 18.71
N LYS A 725 -10.51 -16.32 18.38
CA LYS A 725 -9.96 -15.05 18.88
C LYS A 725 -10.13 -13.88 17.91
N SER A 726 -10.63 -14.11 16.70
CA SER A 726 -10.77 -13.07 15.69
C SER A 726 -12.16 -12.42 15.79
N ILE A 727 -12.20 -11.20 16.32
CA ILE A 727 -13.45 -10.45 16.53
C ILE A 727 -14.21 -10.15 15.22
N TYR A 728 -13.51 -10.11 14.08
CA TYR A 728 -14.07 -9.71 12.80
C TYR A 728 -15.10 -10.71 12.27
N PHE A 729 -14.87 -12.02 12.46
CA PHE A 729 -15.86 -13.02 12.05
C PHE A 729 -17.12 -12.96 12.91
N PHE A 730 -16.97 -12.67 14.21
CA PHE A 730 -18.11 -12.44 15.10
C PHE A 730 -18.89 -11.18 14.71
N LEU A 731 -18.19 -10.09 14.39
CA LEU A 731 -18.79 -8.83 13.92
C LEU A 731 -19.60 -9.04 12.63
N ILE A 732 -18.99 -9.63 11.59
CA ILE A 732 -19.66 -9.88 10.31
C ILE A 732 -20.82 -10.86 10.52
N SER A 733 -20.63 -11.92 11.31
CA SER A 733 -21.69 -12.89 11.59
C SER A 733 -22.86 -12.26 12.34
N GLY A 734 -22.59 -11.38 13.31
CA GLY A 734 -23.61 -10.61 14.02
C GLY A 734 -24.42 -9.72 13.08
N ALA A 735 -23.75 -8.98 12.19
CA ALA A 735 -24.39 -8.15 11.18
C ALA A 735 -25.26 -8.99 10.21
N VAL A 736 -24.71 -10.06 9.64
CA VAL A 736 -25.40 -10.96 8.70
C VAL A 736 -26.63 -11.62 9.34
N ASN A 737 -26.52 -12.08 10.60
CA ASN A 737 -27.66 -12.67 11.31
C ASN A 737 -28.74 -11.65 11.66
N GLY A 738 -28.37 -10.38 11.89
CA GLY A 738 -29.31 -9.27 11.97
C GLY A 738 -30.17 -9.13 10.69
N PHE A 739 -29.55 -9.18 9.51
CA PHE A 739 -30.25 -9.14 8.23
C PHE A 739 -31.10 -10.39 7.96
N LEU A 740 -30.67 -11.54 8.45
CA LEU A 740 -31.40 -12.81 8.32
C LEU A 740 -32.56 -12.96 9.31
N CYS A 741 -32.88 -11.90 10.07
CA CYS A 741 -33.90 -11.90 11.12
C CYS A 741 -33.65 -12.98 12.19
N ARG A 742 -32.38 -13.24 12.52
CA ARG A 742 -31.93 -14.13 13.61
C ARG A 742 -31.14 -13.34 14.65
N PRO A 743 -31.76 -12.35 15.31
CA PRO A 743 -31.02 -11.41 16.14
C PRO A 743 -30.51 -12.03 17.45
N ASP A 744 -31.07 -13.16 17.87
CA ASP A 744 -30.59 -14.02 18.97
C ASP A 744 -29.22 -14.64 18.65
N VAL A 745 -29.09 -15.28 17.49
CA VAL A 745 -27.82 -15.85 17.01
C VAL A 745 -26.80 -14.74 16.78
N GLY A 746 -27.24 -13.63 16.18
CA GLY A 746 -26.40 -12.46 16.00
C GLY A 746 -25.87 -11.92 17.34
N LEU A 747 -26.75 -11.79 18.34
CA LEU A 747 -26.39 -11.28 19.67
C LEU A 747 -25.42 -12.21 20.40
N TYR A 748 -25.62 -13.53 20.28
CA TYR A 748 -24.68 -14.53 20.79
C TYR A 748 -23.27 -14.33 20.21
N ASN A 749 -23.16 -14.20 18.88
CA ASN A 749 -21.88 -13.99 18.22
C ASN A 749 -21.24 -12.65 18.62
N ILE A 750 -22.00 -11.57 18.68
CA ILE A 750 -21.48 -10.26 19.12
C ILE A 750 -21.01 -10.30 20.57
N ASN A 751 -21.73 -10.98 21.48
CA ASN A 751 -21.29 -11.12 22.86
C ASN A 751 -19.97 -11.91 22.96
N ASN A 752 -19.80 -12.98 22.19
CA ASN A 752 -18.51 -13.70 22.13
C ASN A 752 -17.38 -12.79 21.63
N GLY A 753 -17.65 -11.92 20.66
CA GLY A 753 -16.70 -10.89 20.23
C GLY A 753 -16.34 -9.91 21.35
N LEU A 754 -17.33 -9.46 22.13
CA LEU A 754 -17.15 -8.54 23.26
C LEU A 754 -16.44 -9.19 24.46
N GLU A 755 -16.47 -10.52 24.60
CA GLU A 755 -15.63 -11.22 25.58
C GLU A 755 -14.14 -11.09 25.26
N ILE A 756 -13.80 -10.91 23.96
CA ILE A 756 -12.43 -10.72 23.49
C ILE A 756 -12.04 -9.23 23.56
N GLU A 757 -12.90 -8.35 23.03
CA GLU A 757 -12.70 -6.90 23.05
C GLU A 757 -13.95 -6.17 23.59
N PRO A 758 -14.03 -5.95 24.92
CA PRO A 758 -15.22 -5.39 25.57
C PRO A 758 -15.59 -3.97 25.12
N ASP A 759 -14.59 -3.17 24.75
CA ASP A 759 -14.74 -1.76 24.38
C ASP A 759 -14.72 -1.55 22.85
N ASN A 760 -14.93 -2.60 22.04
CA ASN A 760 -14.96 -2.46 20.59
C ASN A 760 -16.25 -1.75 20.13
N CYS A 761 -16.10 -0.57 19.51
CA CYS A 761 -17.21 0.30 19.12
C CYS A 761 -18.18 -0.35 18.12
N GLU A 762 -17.67 -1.08 17.13
CA GLU A 762 -18.52 -1.71 16.11
C GLU A 762 -19.33 -2.86 16.72
N LEU A 763 -18.72 -3.69 17.57
CA LEU A 763 -19.43 -4.76 18.29
C LEU A 763 -20.51 -4.19 19.22
N LEU A 764 -20.21 -3.12 19.98
CA LEU A 764 -21.18 -2.46 20.87
C LEU A 764 -22.36 -1.85 20.10
N TYR A 765 -22.09 -1.23 18.94
CA TYR A 765 -23.14 -0.71 18.07
C TYR A 765 -24.04 -1.83 17.55
N HIS A 766 -23.45 -2.90 17.01
CA HIS A 766 -24.22 -4.03 16.49
C HIS A 766 -25.00 -4.77 17.59
N LYS A 767 -24.47 -4.87 18.81
CA LYS A 767 -25.20 -5.38 19.98
C LYS A 767 -26.48 -4.59 20.23
N ALA A 768 -26.40 -3.26 20.24
CA ALA A 768 -27.54 -2.40 20.49
C ALA A 768 -28.61 -2.54 19.39
N VAL A 769 -28.20 -2.60 18.13
CA VAL A 769 -29.11 -2.83 16.98
C VAL A 769 -29.83 -4.18 17.10
N LEU A 770 -29.12 -5.24 17.47
CA LEU A 770 -29.69 -6.59 17.60
C LEU A 770 -30.65 -6.71 18.79
N LEU A 771 -30.31 -6.12 19.94
CA LEU A 771 -31.20 -6.04 21.11
C LEU A 771 -32.50 -5.31 20.78
N ARG A 772 -32.39 -4.19 20.04
CA ARG A 772 -33.57 -3.47 19.55
C ARG A 772 -34.43 -4.34 18.63
N HIS A 773 -33.82 -5.07 17.68
CA HIS A 773 -34.57 -5.99 16.82
C HIS A 773 -35.24 -7.13 17.58
N LEU A 774 -34.59 -7.67 18.62
CA LEU A 774 -35.20 -8.69 19.49
C LEU A 774 -36.42 -8.14 20.23
N ALA A 775 -36.30 -6.95 20.83
CA ALA A 775 -37.40 -6.28 21.52
C ALA A 775 -38.59 -5.97 20.60
N MET A 776 -38.37 -5.82 19.29
CA MET A 776 -39.44 -5.61 18.30
C MET A 776 -40.10 -6.89 17.79
N ASN A 777 -39.35 -8.00 17.62
CA ASN A 777 -39.81 -9.16 16.84
C ASN A 777 -40.39 -10.31 17.68
N MET A 778 -40.09 -10.37 18.98
CA MET A 778 -40.57 -11.45 19.84
C MET A 778 -41.45 -10.85 20.93
N ASN A 779 -42.64 -11.42 21.15
CA ASN A 779 -43.45 -11.21 22.36
C ASN A 779 -42.74 -11.77 23.63
N MET A 780 -41.42 -11.66 23.70
CA MET A 780 -40.64 -11.94 24.89
C MET A 780 -40.52 -10.64 25.68
N ASP A 781 -40.67 -10.73 27.01
CA ASP A 781 -40.46 -9.65 27.96
C ASP A 781 -38.97 -9.22 27.99
N MET A 782 -38.43 -8.74 26.86
CA MET A 782 -37.17 -8.01 26.84
C MET A 782 -37.46 -6.52 26.83
N ASP A 783 -36.86 -5.84 27.79
CA ASP A 783 -37.04 -4.42 27.99
C ASP A 783 -36.25 -3.61 26.95
N MET A 784 -36.90 -2.66 26.29
CA MET A 784 -36.26 -1.68 25.41
C MET A 784 -35.11 -0.94 26.11
N ASP A 785 -35.11 -0.94 27.44
CA ASP A 785 -34.03 -0.47 28.30
C ASP A 785 -32.67 -1.13 28.03
N GLU A 786 -32.61 -2.41 27.66
CA GLU A 786 -31.33 -3.06 27.38
C GLU A 786 -30.70 -2.54 26.08
N ALA A 787 -31.52 -2.31 25.05
CA ALA A 787 -31.05 -1.70 23.81
C ALA A 787 -30.56 -0.27 24.04
N ILE A 788 -31.31 0.51 24.83
CA ILE A 788 -30.94 1.88 25.22
C ILE A 788 -29.60 1.88 26.01
N LYS A 789 -29.43 0.98 26.98
CA LYS A 789 -28.16 0.83 27.73
C LYS A 789 -26.99 0.46 26.83
N ALA A 790 -27.19 -0.43 25.85
CA ALA A 790 -26.16 -0.80 24.90
C ALA A 790 -25.74 0.40 24.02
N TYR A 791 -26.69 1.20 23.54
CA TYR A 791 -26.41 2.44 22.81
C TYR A 791 -25.68 3.48 23.67
N GLN A 792 -26.06 3.64 24.95
CA GLN A 792 -25.34 4.50 25.89
C GLN A 792 -23.90 4.03 26.13
N THR A 793 -23.69 2.71 26.19
CA THR A 793 -22.34 2.13 26.34
C THR A 793 -21.48 2.42 25.12
N PHE A 794 -22.05 2.31 23.91
CA PHE A 794 -21.39 2.74 22.68
C PHE A 794 -20.99 4.23 22.72
N LEU A 795 -21.91 5.13 23.07
CA LEU A 795 -21.64 6.57 23.13
C LEU A 795 -20.54 6.95 24.13
N ARG A 796 -20.33 6.14 25.17
CA ARG A 796 -19.27 6.36 26.16
C ARG A 796 -17.88 6.06 25.60
N VAL A 797 -17.78 5.11 24.67
CA VAL A 797 -16.50 4.59 24.14
C VAL A 797 -16.16 5.19 22.78
N ALA A 798 -17.18 5.44 21.94
CA ALA A 798 -16.98 5.93 20.59
C ALA A 798 -16.37 7.35 20.54
N PRO A 799 -15.41 7.60 19.62
CA PRO A 799 -14.98 8.96 19.31
C PRO A 799 -16.17 9.85 18.94
N LYS A 800 -16.15 11.13 19.33
CA LYS A 800 -17.28 12.05 19.07
C LYS A 800 -17.58 12.26 17.58
N ASP A 801 -16.57 12.12 16.75
CA ASP A 801 -16.60 12.24 15.29
C ASP A 801 -16.83 10.89 14.58
N HIS A 802 -17.11 9.81 15.34
CA HIS A 802 -17.40 8.51 14.78
C HIS A 802 -18.74 8.53 14.03
N ARG A 803 -18.76 7.98 12.81
CA ARG A 803 -19.87 8.05 11.85
C ARG A 803 -21.23 7.57 12.38
N LYS A 804 -21.23 6.66 13.36
CA LYS A 804 -22.45 6.09 13.97
C LYS A 804 -22.99 6.88 15.16
N VAL A 805 -22.26 7.87 15.68
CA VAL A 805 -22.69 8.64 16.87
C VAL A 805 -24.01 9.39 16.62
N PRO A 806 -24.21 10.12 15.51
CA PRO A 806 -25.51 10.75 15.25
C PRO A 806 -26.63 9.71 15.10
N GLU A 807 -26.37 8.59 14.41
CA GLU A 807 -27.34 7.51 14.25
C GLU A 807 -27.86 6.98 15.58
N VAL A 808 -26.96 6.78 16.54
CA VAL A 808 -27.30 6.19 17.83
C VAL A 808 -28.29 7.05 18.60
N TYR A 809 -28.18 8.38 18.56
CA TYR A 809 -29.17 9.26 19.15
C TYR A 809 -30.55 9.10 18.52
N TYR A 810 -30.62 9.01 17.19
CA TYR A 810 -31.88 8.80 16.48
C TYR A 810 -32.47 7.41 16.75
N GLU A 811 -31.64 6.38 16.85
CA GLU A 811 -32.09 5.03 17.16
C GLU A 811 -32.62 4.89 18.59
N MET A 812 -31.97 5.55 19.56
CA MET A 812 -32.49 5.63 20.93
C MET A 812 -33.85 6.35 20.97
N ALA A 813 -34.05 7.40 20.17
CA ALA A 813 -35.34 8.08 20.11
C ALA A 813 -36.45 7.15 19.60
N ILE A 814 -36.15 6.31 18.61
CA ILE A 814 -37.06 5.26 18.13
C ILE A 814 -37.37 4.24 19.22
N CYS A 815 -36.37 3.82 20.01
CA CYS A 815 -36.59 2.93 21.15
C CYS A 815 -37.60 3.52 22.14
N TYR A 816 -37.49 4.81 22.47
CA TYR A 816 -38.46 5.48 23.34
C TYR A 816 -39.87 5.55 22.75
N ILE A 817 -40.01 5.79 21.44
CA ILE A 817 -41.32 5.79 20.75
C ILE A 817 -42.01 4.44 20.85
N GLN A 818 -41.24 3.35 20.74
CA GLN A 818 -41.79 2.01 20.65
C GLN A 818 -42.01 1.35 22.02
N GLY A 819 -41.18 1.68 23.02
CA GLY A 819 -41.22 1.04 24.34
C GLY A 819 -42.05 1.78 25.40
N TYR A 820 -42.39 3.06 25.19
CA TYR A 820 -42.94 3.92 26.26
C TYR A 820 -44.24 4.61 25.87
N THR A 821 -44.93 5.17 26.88
CA THR A 821 -46.14 5.96 26.63
C THR A 821 -45.84 7.23 25.84
N PRO A 822 -46.79 7.75 25.05
CA PRO A 822 -46.58 8.95 24.24
C PRO A 822 -46.04 10.14 25.03
N GLU A 823 -46.46 10.33 26.28
CA GLU A 823 -46.03 11.45 27.14
C GLU A 823 -44.54 11.36 27.47
N VAL A 824 -44.04 10.17 27.79
CA VAL A 824 -42.63 9.92 28.11
C VAL A 824 -41.79 9.97 26.83
N ALA A 825 -42.29 9.38 25.74
CA ALA A 825 -41.59 9.33 24.46
C ALA A 825 -41.33 10.72 23.88
N VAL A 826 -42.30 11.65 23.93
CA VAL A 826 -42.16 13.00 23.35
C VAL A 826 -40.99 13.79 23.97
N HIS A 827 -40.81 13.69 25.30
CA HIS A 827 -39.70 14.37 25.97
C HIS A 827 -38.34 13.85 25.46
N TRP A 828 -38.16 12.52 25.45
CA TRP A 828 -36.90 11.89 25.05
C TRP A 828 -36.62 12.03 23.55
N VAL A 829 -37.64 11.94 22.70
CA VAL A 829 -37.50 12.17 21.26
C VAL A 829 -36.97 13.56 20.98
N LYS A 830 -37.54 14.61 21.60
CA LYS A 830 -37.04 15.99 21.43
C LYS A 830 -35.59 16.14 21.88
N LYS A 831 -35.25 15.58 23.04
CA LYS A 831 -33.88 15.63 23.59
C LYS A 831 -32.88 14.93 22.67
N LEU A 832 -33.11 13.66 22.37
CA LEU A 832 -32.21 12.83 21.58
C LEU A 832 -32.11 13.31 20.13
N TYR A 833 -33.20 13.81 19.54
CA TYR A 833 -33.16 14.43 18.22
C TYR A 833 -32.22 15.64 18.21
N THR A 834 -32.30 16.50 19.24
CA THR A 834 -31.43 17.66 19.37
C THR A 834 -29.96 17.24 19.57
N GLU A 835 -29.71 16.22 20.40
CA GLU A 835 -28.36 15.68 20.62
C GLU A 835 -27.78 15.07 19.33
N GLY A 836 -28.60 14.35 18.54
CA GLY A 836 -28.24 13.86 17.21
C GLY A 836 -27.81 15.01 16.28
N GLN A 837 -28.58 16.09 16.21
CA GLN A 837 -28.22 17.26 15.41
C GLN A 837 -26.92 17.95 15.86
N GLN A 838 -26.61 17.93 17.16
CA GLN A 838 -25.32 18.45 17.64
C GLN A 838 -24.18 17.50 17.27
N ALA A 839 -24.40 16.18 17.36
CA ALA A 839 -23.42 15.18 16.95
C ALA A 839 -23.10 15.25 15.45
N GLU A 840 -24.08 15.55 14.60
CA GLU A 840 -23.87 15.77 13.16
C GLU A 840 -22.85 16.88 12.88
N LYS A 841 -22.86 17.96 13.66
CA LYS A 841 -21.90 19.07 13.50
C LYS A 841 -20.47 18.70 13.85
N LEU A 842 -20.28 17.61 14.59
CA LEU A 842 -18.97 17.09 14.97
C LEU A 842 -18.43 16.06 13.97
N GLN A 843 -19.23 15.68 12.96
CA GLN A 843 -18.81 14.71 11.96
C GLN A 843 -17.79 15.30 10.98
N LEU A 844 -16.99 14.41 10.41
CA LEU A 844 -16.09 14.77 9.32
C LEU A 844 -16.90 15.25 8.10
N PRO A 845 -16.40 16.24 7.35
CA PRO A 845 -17.04 16.76 6.13
C PRO A 845 -17.50 15.68 5.14
N CYS A 846 -16.76 14.58 5.00
CA CYS A 846 -17.12 13.47 4.11
C CYS A 846 -18.38 12.69 4.54
N PHE A 847 -18.82 12.84 5.79
CA PHE A 847 -20.09 12.29 6.29
C PHE A 847 -21.25 13.29 6.18
N LEU A 848 -21.03 14.49 5.61
CA LEU A 848 -22.02 15.55 5.51
C LEU A 848 -22.52 15.78 4.06
N PRO A 849 -23.81 16.09 3.86
CA PRO A 849 -24.86 16.16 4.87
C PRO A 849 -25.18 14.78 5.44
N TYR A 850 -25.38 14.69 6.75
CA TYR A 850 -25.65 13.43 7.42
C TYR A 850 -26.99 12.86 6.94
N GLN A 851 -26.98 11.62 6.47
CA GLN A 851 -28.16 10.94 5.94
C GLN A 851 -28.59 9.82 6.89
N SER A 852 -29.76 9.98 7.50
CA SER A 852 -30.40 8.91 8.28
C SER A 852 -31.88 8.82 7.93
N GLY A 853 -32.33 7.61 7.60
CA GLY A 853 -33.75 7.33 7.35
C GLY A 853 -34.63 7.58 8.59
N ASN A 854 -34.04 7.50 9.78
CA ASN A 854 -34.72 7.73 11.04
C ASN A 854 -35.10 9.20 11.24
N ILE A 855 -34.34 10.15 10.68
CA ILE A 855 -34.65 11.59 10.77
C ILE A 855 -36.01 11.89 10.14
N ALA A 856 -36.35 11.24 9.01
CA ALA A 856 -37.63 11.41 8.34
C ALA A 856 -38.80 10.86 9.17
N TYR A 857 -38.55 9.79 9.93
CA TYR A 857 -39.54 9.20 10.85
C TYR A 857 -39.74 10.05 12.12
N LEU A 858 -38.66 10.62 12.66
CA LEU A 858 -38.70 11.42 13.89
C LEU A 858 -39.27 12.82 13.66
N LYS A 859 -39.03 13.45 12.50
CA LYS A 859 -39.47 14.82 12.19
C LYS A 859 -40.98 15.06 12.42
N PRO A 860 -41.90 14.25 11.88
CA PRO A 860 -43.35 14.41 12.14
C PRO A 860 -43.73 14.23 13.62
N MET A 861 -42.94 13.50 14.39
CA MET A 861 -43.20 13.26 15.82
C MET A 861 -42.71 14.39 16.73
N LEU A 862 -41.95 15.35 16.19
CA LEU A 862 -41.62 16.60 16.89
C LEU A 862 -42.83 17.55 16.98
N ASP A 863 -43.75 17.44 16.02
CA ASP A 863 -44.98 18.24 15.87
C ASP A 863 -46.24 17.47 16.30
N MET A 864 -46.22 16.96 17.54
CA MET A 864 -47.31 16.17 18.15
C MET A 864 -48.57 16.97 18.51
N GLU A 865 -49.04 17.89 17.66
CA GLU A 865 -50.45 18.34 17.63
C GLU A 865 -51.30 17.50 16.64
N PHE A 866 -50.67 16.80 15.69
CA PHE A 866 -51.35 16.08 14.62
C PHE A 866 -51.80 14.65 15.02
N VAL A 867 -50.98 13.92 15.79
CA VAL A 867 -51.26 12.52 16.17
C VAL A 867 -52.40 12.40 17.19
N GLN A 868 -52.62 13.44 18.00
CA GLN A 868 -53.72 13.48 18.97
C GLN A 868 -55.09 13.77 18.30
N ASN A 869 -55.12 14.14 17.01
CA ASN A 869 -56.30 14.66 16.33
C ASN A 869 -56.86 13.80 15.19
N ILE A 870 -56.44 12.53 15.03
CA ILE A 870 -57.12 11.61 14.11
C ILE A 870 -58.48 11.24 14.71
N LYS A 871 -59.49 12.06 14.44
CA LYS A 871 -60.90 11.68 14.59
C LYS A 871 -61.35 10.89 13.36
N PRO A 872 -62.15 9.83 13.53
CA PRO A 872 -62.69 9.07 12.41
C PRO A 872 -63.52 9.99 11.51
N VAL A 873 -63.23 9.97 10.20
CA VAL A 873 -64.06 10.63 9.19
C VAL A 873 -65.33 9.80 9.02
N SER A 874 -66.48 10.37 9.38
CA SER A 874 -67.78 9.74 9.21
C SER A 874 -68.16 9.64 7.73
N ASP A 875 -68.79 8.53 7.37
CA ASP A 875 -69.50 8.30 6.11
C ASP A 875 -70.29 9.54 5.69
N ASN A 876 -69.87 10.20 4.60
CA ASN A 876 -70.74 10.77 3.56
C ASN A 876 -69.99 11.81 2.71
N ASN A 877 -69.23 11.34 1.73
CA ASN A 877 -69.34 11.84 0.35
C ASN A 877 -68.42 11.04 -0.57
N ARG A 878 -69.02 10.29 -1.51
CA ARG A 878 -68.29 9.53 -2.53
C ARG A 878 -67.31 10.39 -3.34
N LYS A 879 -67.57 11.71 -3.46
CA LYS A 879 -66.67 12.69 -4.10
C LYS A 879 -65.47 13.10 -3.22
N GLN A 880 -65.64 13.21 -1.89
CA GLN A 880 -64.56 13.61 -0.97
C GLN A 880 -63.46 12.54 -0.90
N ARG A 881 -63.85 11.27 -0.88
CA ARG A 881 -62.94 10.11 -0.98
C ARG A 881 -62.02 10.16 -2.20
N LEU A 882 -62.51 10.60 -3.37
CA LEU A 882 -61.70 10.65 -4.61
C LEU A 882 -60.68 11.79 -4.63
N THR A 883 -60.77 12.69 -3.65
CA THR A 883 -59.84 13.80 -3.41
C THR A 883 -59.09 13.64 -2.09
N ASP A 884 -59.25 12.51 -1.41
CA ASP A 884 -58.53 12.22 -0.17
C ASP A 884 -57.01 12.25 -0.44
N PRO A 885 -56.24 13.06 0.31
CA PRO A 885 -54.81 13.21 0.06
C PRO A 885 -54.03 11.89 0.15
N HIS A 886 -54.40 11.01 1.08
CA HIS A 886 -53.73 9.72 1.27
C HIS A 886 -53.98 8.80 0.09
N ARG A 887 -55.23 8.70 -0.39
CA ARG A 887 -55.56 7.97 -1.61
C ARG A 887 -54.79 8.46 -2.83
N VAL A 888 -54.76 9.79 -3.04
CA VAL A 888 -54.03 10.40 -4.15
C VAL A 888 -52.55 10.01 -4.09
N GLU A 889 -51.95 10.06 -2.91
CA GLU A 889 -50.55 9.72 -2.72
C GLU A 889 -50.27 8.23 -2.97
N VAL A 890 -51.10 7.33 -2.43
CA VAL A 890 -50.97 5.88 -2.60
C VAL A 890 -50.97 5.51 -4.09
N ILE A 891 -51.94 6.04 -4.85
CA ILE A 891 -52.07 5.74 -6.28
C ILE A 891 -50.94 6.38 -7.10
N GLN A 892 -50.56 7.62 -6.82
CA GLN A 892 -49.45 8.27 -7.51
C GLN A 892 -48.14 7.52 -7.32
N LYS A 893 -47.79 7.17 -6.08
CA LYS A 893 -46.56 6.43 -5.78
C LYS A 893 -46.53 5.05 -6.44
N HIS A 894 -47.65 4.33 -6.43
CA HIS A 894 -47.77 3.04 -7.13
C HIS A 894 -47.47 3.18 -8.63
N ARG A 895 -48.03 4.21 -9.28
CA ARG A 895 -47.83 4.48 -10.71
C ARG A 895 -46.43 5.00 -11.05
N GLU A 896 -45.80 5.75 -10.14
CA GLU A 896 -44.40 6.16 -10.28
C GLU A 896 -43.46 4.96 -10.25
N TRP A 897 -43.69 4.01 -9.33
CA TRP A 897 -42.93 2.77 -9.28
C TRP A 897 -43.16 1.90 -10.51
N GLU A 898 -44.41 1.75 -10.96
CA GLU A 898 -44.71 1.04 -12.21
C GLU A 898 -44.00 1.69 -13.41
N GLY A 899 -44.04 3.02 -13.51
CA GLY A 899 -43.38 3.78 -14.57
C GLY A 899 -41.86 3.59 -14.60
N LYS A 900 -41.21 3.65 -13.43
CA LYS A 900 -39.77 3.36 -13.30
C LYS A 900 -39.45 1.91 -13.67
N ALA A 901 -40.26 0.96 -13.19
CA ALA A 901 -40.07 -0.45 -13.49
C ALA A 901 -40.16 -0.77 -14.99
N LEU A 902 -41.05 -0.08 -15.70
CA LEU A 902 -41.15 -0.16 -17.16
C LEU A 902 -39.92 0.40 -17.88
N GLN A 903 -39.30 1.46 -17.35
CA GLN A 903 -38.05 2.01 -17.90
C GLN A 903 -36.85 1.08 -17.64
N GLU A 904 -36.79 0.47 -16.46
CA GLU A 904 -35.68 -0.39 -16.04
C GLU A 904 -35.67 -1.76 -16.72
N LYS A 905 -36.84 -2.29 -17.14
CA LYS A 905 -36.93 -3.52 -17.96
C LYS A 905 -36.14 -3.47 -19.29
N HIS A 906 -35.71 -2.31 -19.74
CA HIS A 906 -34.92 -2.12 -20.96
C HIS A 906 -33.39 -2.05 -20.74
N ASN A 907 -32.91 -2.20 -19.50
CA ASN A 907 -31.49 -2.03 -19.19
C ASN A 907 -30.84 -3.35 -18.71
N PRO A 908 -29.99 -4.01 -19.54
CA PRO A 908 -29.47 -5.35 -19.26
C PRO A 908 -28.41 -5.43 -18.15
N GLY A 909 -28.00 -4.29 -17.57
CA GLY A 909 -26.92 -4.21 -16.56
C GLY A 909 -27.34 -4.29 -15.09
N TYR A 910 -28.64 -4.34 -14.78
CA TYR A 910 -29.09 -4.37 -13.38
C TYR A 910 -29.07 -5.80 -12.80
N THR A 911 -28.22 -5.99 -11.80
CA THR A 911 -28.10 -7.24 -11.04
C THR A 911 -29.42 -7.50 -10.31
N VAL A 912 -30.08 -8.61 -10.67
CA VAL A 912 -31.29 -9.10 -10.01
C VAL A 912 -30.95 -9.42 -8.55
N ILE A 913 -31.51 -8.69 -7.58
CA ILE A 913 -31.45 -9.09 -6.17
C ILE A 913 -32.33 -10.36 -6.06
N PRO A 914 -31.78 -11.55 -5.85
CA PRO A 914 -32.54 -12.80 -5.87
C PRO A 914 -33.36 -13.01 -4.59
N TYR A 915 -33.16 -12.18 -3.58
CA TYR A 915 -33.64 -12.42 -2.22
C TYR A 915 -34.87 -11.58 -1.90
N THR A 916 -35.97 -12.27 -1.61
CA THR A 916 -37.08 -11.73 -0.81
C THR A 916 -36.52 -11.29 0.54
N LEU A 917 -36.69 -10.00 0.91
CA LEU A 917 -36.49 -9.59 2.30
C LEU A 917 -37.38 -10.47 3.18
N LYS A 918 -36.78 -11.33 4.02
CA LYS A 918 -37.52 -12.20 4.93
C LYS A 918 -38.48 -11.35 5.77
N PRO A 919 -39.73 -11.78 5.98
CA PRO A 919 -40.66 -11.01 6.77
C PRO A 919 -40.20 -10.96 8.23
N ARG A 920 -40.35 -9.79 8.89
CA ARG A 920 -40.03 -9.60 10.32
C ARG A 920 -40.89 -10.49 11.23
N VAL A 921 -42.13 -10.74 10.82
CA VAL A 921 -43.08 -11.63 11.49
C VAL A 921 -43.66 -12.60 10.46
N LYS A 922 -43.74 -13.89 10.79
CA LYS A 922 -44.33 -14.89 9.88
C LYS A 922 -45.86 -14.83 9.94
N GLN A 923 -46.48 -14.59 8.79
CA GLN A 923 -47.92 -14.74 8.61
C GLN A 923 -48.28 -16.23 8.73
N GLN A 924 -49.20 -16.58 9.63
CA GLN A 924 -49.71 -17.95 9.75
C GLN A 924 -50.83 -18.18 8.74
N THR A 925 -50.81 -19.33 8.05
CA THR A 925 -51.84 -19.70 7.09
C THR A 925 -53.03 -20.37 7.80
N ALA A 926 -54.21 -19.78 7.68
CA ALA A 926 -55.45 -20.49 8.00
C ALA A 926 -56.00 -21.14 6.73
N LYS A 927 -56.42 -22.40 6.81
CA LYS A 927 -56.94 -23.18 5.66
C LYS A 927 -58.38 -22.82 5.27
N SER A 928 -59.02 -21.87 5.97
CA SER A 928 -60.43 -21.53 5.80
C SER A 928 -60.74 -20.11 6.29
N LEU A 929 -61.80 -19.52 5.74
CA LEU A 929 -62.38 -18.25 6.20
C LEU A 929 -63.27 -18.41 7.45
N ILE A 930 -63.60 -19.65 7.84
CA ILE A 930 -64.53 -19.94 8.95
C ILE A 930 -63.87 -19.59 10.29
N GLY A 931 -64.56 -18.78 11.10
CA GLY A 931 -64.15 -18.42 12.46
C GLY A 931 -63.24 -17.19 12.57
N LEU A 932 -62.95 -16.50 11.46
CA LEU A 932 -62.17 -15.25 11.45
C LEU A 932 -63.06 -14.04 11.68
N LYS A 933 -62.54 -13.03 12.40
CA LYS A 933 -63.22 -11.74 12.60
C LYS A 933 -62.91 -10.79 11.43
N PRO A 934 -63.88 -10.03 10.89
CA PRO A 934 -63.58 -9.01 9.90
C PRO A 934 -62.71 -7.90 10.52
N ILE A 935 -61.81 -7.34 9.71
CA ILE A 935 -61.05 -6.13 10.02
C ILE A 935 -60.97 -5.24 8.78
N THR A 936 -61.01 -3.93 8.99
CA THR A 936 -60.90 -2.90 7.95
C THR A 936 -59.53 -2.23 7.99
N LEU A 937 -59.15 -1.53 6.91
CA LEU A 937 -57.85 -0.82 6.86
C LEU A 937 -57.76 0.28 7.92
N ARG A 938 -58.88 0.90 8.31
CA ARG A 938 -58.93 1.91 9.39
C ARG A 938 -58.62 1.35 10.77
N GLU A 939 -58.95 0.09 11.01
CA GLU A 939 -58.77 -0.56 12.32
C GLU A 939 -57.35 -1.12 12.51
N ILE A 940 -56.55 -1.12 11.45
CA ILE A 940 -55.16 -1.55 11.46
C ILE A 940 -54.26 -0.39 11.89
N ASP A 941 -53.51 -0.55 12.99
CA ASP A 941 -52.57 0.47 13.51
C ASP A 941 -51.40 0.70 12.53
N PRO A 942 -51.31 1.86 11.86
CA PRO A 942 -50.29 2.12 10.84
C PRO A 942 -48.87 2.31 11.40
N ARG A 943 -48.71 2.33 12.73
CA ARG A 943 -47.42 2.58 13.41
C ARG A 943 -46.70 1.31 13.82
N LYS A 944 -47.32 0.14 13.66
CA LYS A 944 -46.79 -1.14 14.16
C LYS A 944 -46.72 -2.17 13.04
N ASP A 945 -45.55 -2.77 12.87
CA ASP A 945 -45.41 -3.99 12.09
C ASP A 945 -46.11 -5.12 12.85
N LYS A 946 -47.28 -5.56 12.37
CA LYS A 946 -48.13 -6.50 13.11
C LYS A 946 -48.94 -7.41 12.19
N VAL A 947 -48.96 -8.71 12.54
CA VAL A 947 -49.88 -9.70 11.97
C VAL A 947 -51.16 -9.74 12.82
N TYR A 948 -52.31 -9.54 12.19
CA TYR A 948 -53.61 -9.59 12.85
C TYR A 948 -54.17 -11.01 12.83
N ASN A 949 -53.63 -11.87 13.70
CA ASN A 949 -54.05 -13.28 13.78
C ASN A 949 -55.53 -13.42 14.19
N GLY A 950 -56.26 -14.29 13.50
CA GLY A 950 -57.70 -14.52 13.70
C GLY A 950 -58.60 -13.54 12.98
N TYR A 951 -58.05 -12.69 12.10
CA TYR A 951 -58.81 -11.70 11.33
C TYR A 951 -58.77 -11.97 9.82
N VAL A 952 -59.76 -11.41 9.11
CA VAL A 952 -59.84 -11.39 7.66
C VAL A 952 -60.08 -9.98 7.15
N LEU A 953 -59.24 -9.54 6.21
CA LEU A 953 -59.37 -8.26 5.52
C LEU A 953 -59.92 -8.49 4.11
N SER A 954 -61.10 -7.92 3.82
CA SER A 954 -61.78 -8.09 2.52
C SER A 954 -61.59 -6.85 1.66
N VAL A 955 -61.07 -7.02 0.45
CA VAL A 955 -60.65 -5.89 -0.40
C VAL A 955 -60.89 -6.12 -1.89
N THR A 956 -60.94 -5.02 -2.64
CA THR A 956 -61.01 -4.97 -4.11
C THR A 956 -59.72 -4.38 -4.68
N ILE A 957 -59.19 -4.97 -5.75
CA ILE A 957 -58.03 -4.43 -6.47
C ILE A 957 -58.48 -3.25 -7.33
N ILE A 958 -57.91 -2.06 -7.08
CA ILE A 958 -58.31 -0.82 -7.75
C ILE A 958 -57.30 -0.27 -8.76
N GLU A 959 -56.06 -0.76 -8.74
CA GLU A 959 -55.02 -0.40 -9.72
C GLU A 959 -54.46 -1.64 -10.45
N GLU A 960 -53.64 -1.41 -11.47
CA GLU A 960 -53.01 -2.46 -12.27
C GLU A 960 -51.89 -3.10 -11.45
N ALA A 961 -51.87 -4.43 -11.45
CA ALA A 961 -50.84 -5.20 -10.80
C ALA A 961 -49.60 -5.24 -11.70
N TYR A 962 -48.43 -5.02 -11.11
CA TYR A 962 -47.16 -5.26 -11.80
C TYR A 962 -46.26 -6.14 -10.94
N SER A 963 -45.40 -6.91 -11.60
CA SER A 963 -44.38 -7.71 -10.93
C SER A 963 -43.05 -6.97 -10.88
N TRP A 964 -42.41 -7.04 -9.72
CA TRP A 964 -41.05 -6.57 -9.46
C TRP A 964 -40.33 -7.70 -8.76
N ILE A 965 -39.25 -8.27 -9.28
CA ILE A 965 -38.67 -9.47 -8.65
C ILE A 965 -38.21 -9.11 -7.22
N PRO A 966 -38.74 -9.75 -6.14
CA PRO A 966 -39.61 -10.94 -6.08
C PRO A 966 -41.08 -10.74 -5.59
N SER A 967 -41.68 -9.56 -5.68
CA SER A 967 -43.09 -9.25 -5.34
C SER A 967 -44.02 -8.94 -6.51
N ILE A 968 -45.31 -9.10 -6.29
CA ILE A 968 -46.39 -8.44 -7.05
C ILE A 968 -46.89 -7.26 -6.24
N HIS A 969 -47.00 -6.10 -6.90
CA HIS A 969 -47.43 -4.84 -6.29
C HIS A 969 -48.87 -4.53 -6.70
N LEU A 970 -49.70 -4.19 -5.73
CA LEU A 970 -51.13 -3.95 -5.86
C LEU A 970 -51.55 -2.68 -5.11
N VAL A 971 -52.68 -2.10 -5.51
CA VAL A 971 -53.44 -1.17 -4.66
C VAL A 971 -54.81 -1.77 -4.40
N ILE A 972 -55.15 -1.87 -3.13
CA ILE A 972 -56.38 -2.49 -2.64
C ILE A 972 -57.24 -1.45 -1.93
N GLU A 973 -58.55 -1.68 -1.94
CA GLU A 973 -59.56 -0.85 -1.29
C GLU A 973 -60.53 -1.72 -0.48
N ASP A 974 -60.83 -1.34 0.75
CA ASP A 974 -61.79 -2.03 1.60
C ASP A 974 -63.23 -1.50 1.44
N GLU A 975 -64.16 -2.01 2.24
CA GLU A 975 -65.58 -1.62 2.22
C GLU A 975 -65.83 -0.16 2.64
N ASN A 976 -64.93 0.42 3.43
CA ASN A 976 -64.99 1.82 3.88
C ASN A 976 -64.33 2.78 2.87
N PHE A 977 -63.85 2.21 1.75
CA PHE A 977 -63.17 2.89 0.68
C PHE A 977 -61.80 3.46 1.02
N ASP A 978 -61.22 3.02 2.13
CA ASP A 978 -59.83 3.29 2.44
C ASP A 978 -58.98 2.43 1.52
N CYS A 979 -57.85 2.97 1.07
CA CYS A 979 -56.97 2.25 0.17
C CYS A 979 -55.55 2.22 0.69
N GLU A 980 -54.90 1.08 0.47
CA GLU A 980 -53.50 0.89 0.80
C GLU A 980 -52.79 0.10 -0.29
N ARG A 981 -51.47 0.22 -0.29
CA ARG A 981 -50.64 -0.65 -1.13
C ARG A 981 -50.60 -2.05 -0.54
N MET A 982 -50.52 -3.03 -1.42
CA MET A 982 -50.35 -4.42 -1.05
C MET A 982 -49.21 -5.06 -1.85
N LEU A 983 -48.39 -5.86 -1.16
CA LEU A 983 -47.26 -6.57 -1.74
C LEU A 983 -47.41 -8.07 -1.48
N VAL A 984 -47.45 -8.85 -2.56
CA VAL A 984 -47.54 -10.31 -2.52
C VAL A 984 -46.20 -10.93 -2.88
N TYR A 985 -45.69 -11.82 -2.04
CA TYR A 985 -44.40 -12.49 -2.19
C TYR A 985 -44.57 -14.01 -2.33
N SER A 986 -43.45 -14.71 -2.54
CA SER A 986 -43.35 -16.19 -2.51
C SER A 986 -44.26 -16.92 -3.50
N PHE A 987 -44.37 -16.42 -4.73
CA PHE A 987 -44.99 -17.13 -5.86
C PHE A 987 -43.91 -17.70 -6.80
N PRO A 988 -44.17 -18.82 -7.50
CA PRO A 988 -43.25 -19.34 -8.52
C PRO A 988 -43.02 -18.29 -9.62
N LYS A 989 -41.75 -18.05 -9.99
CA LYS A 989 -41.37 -16.99 -10.95
C LYS A 989 -42.14 -17.09 -12.28
N GLU A 990 -42.34 -18.31 -12.76
CA GLU A 990 -43.08 -18.63 -13.99
C GLU A 990 -44.58 -18.26 -13.91
N GLN A 991 -45.13 -18.13 -12.70
CA GLN A 991 -46.54 -17.79 -12.48
C GLN A 991 -46.77 -16.29 -12.34
N GLY A 992 -45.74 -15.47 -12.18
CA GLY A 992 -45.89 -14.02 -11.93
C GLY A 992 -46.71 -13.31 -13.01
N GLU A 993 -46.44 -13.59 -14.29
CA GLU A 993 -47.19 -13.01 -15.42
C GLU A 993 -48.64 -13.51 -15.48
N TYR A 994 -48.85 -14.80 -15.19
CA TYR A 994 -50.19 -15.37 -15.10
C TYR A 994 -51.00 -14.72 -13.97
N LEU A 995 -50.41 -14.57 -12.78
CA LEU A 995 -51.06 -13.98 -11.62
C LEU A 995 -51.51 -12.54 -11.89
N ILE A 996 -50.66 -11.68 -12.47
CA ILE A 996 -51.03 -10.28 -12.76
C ILE A 996 -52.01 -10.15 -13.95
N SER A 997 -51.96 -11.06 -14.94
CA SER A 997 -52.80 -10.96 -16.14
C SER A 997 -54.15 -11.66 -16.01
N LYS A 998 -54.30 -12.61 -15.09
CA LYS A 998 -55.52 -13.42 -14.92
C LYS A 998 -56.17 -13.26 -13.54
N LEU A 999 -55.38 -13.36 -12.46
CA LEU A 999 -55.92 -13.37 -11.09
C LEU A 999 -56.06 -11.96 -10.50
N TYR A 1000 -54.94 -11.26 -10.36
CA TYR A 1000 -54.81 -9.96 -9.71
C TYR A 1000 -55.11 -8.81 -10.65
N THR A 1001 -56.24 -8.92 -11.34
CA THR A 1001 -56.69 -7.94 -12.29
C THR A 1001 -57.63 -6.93 -11.63
N ILE A 1002 -57.72 -5.74 -12.22
CA ILE A 1002 -58.55 -4.64 -11.71
C ILE A 1002 -60.01 -5.11 -11.55
N GLY A 1003 -60.59 -4.79 -10.41
CA GLY A 1003 -61.96 -5.15 -10.04
C GLY A 1003 -62.11 -6.53 -9.39
N SER A 1004 -61.03 -7.32 -9.29
CA SER A 1004 -61.04 -8.59 -8.55
C SER A 1004 -61.18 -8.33 -7.05
N LYS A 1005 -62.01 -9.15 -6.40
CA LYS A 1005 -62.22 -9.13 -4.95
C LYS A 1005 -61.47 -10.28 -4.28
N MET A 1006 -60.91 -10.04 -3.11
CA MET A 1006 -60.16 -11.04 -2.35
C MET A 1006 -60.30 -10.87 -0.85
N HIS A 1007 -60.07 -11.97 -0.12
CA HIS A 1007 -59.98 -12.02 1.32
C HIS A 1007 -58.55 -12.37 1.75
N ILE A 1008 -57.97 -11.55 2.62
CA ILE A 1008 -56.63 -11.72 3.16
C ILE A 1008 -56.77 -12.25 4.59
N ILE A 1009 -56.38 -13.50 4.78
CA ILE A 1009 -56.37 -14.16 6.08
C ILE A 1009 -55.16 -13.68 6.89
N ASN A 1010 -55.36 -13.36 8.17
CA ASN A 1010 -54.33 -12.88 9.08
C ASN A 1010 -53.50 -11.75 8.45
N PRO A 1011 -54.13 -10.61 8.08
CA PRO A 1011 -53.45 -9.57 7.33
C PRO A 1011 -52.23 -9.07 8.10
N TYR A 1012 -51.11 -8.92 7.40
CA TYR A 1012 -49.86 -8.43 7.94
C TYR A 1012 -49.62 -7.00 7.46
N LEU A 1013 -49.66 -6.04 8.39
CA LEU A 1013 -49.25 -4.68 8.09
C LEU A 1013 -47.75 -4.54 8.32
N ARG A 1014 -47.05 -4.02 7.31
CA ARG A 1014 -45.62 -3.72 7.35
C ARG A 1014 -45.37 -2.27 6.98
N ILE A 1015 -44.53 -1.60 7.74
CA ILE A 1015 -43.97 -0.29 7.41
C ILE A 1015 -42.85 -0.49 6.39
N GLY A 1016 -43.03 0.08 5.20
CA GLY A 1016 -42.08 0.01 4.10
C GLY A 1016 -40.72 0.58 4.51
N ALA A 1017 -39.64 -0.16 4.26
CA ALA A 1017 -38.29 0.24 4.70
C ALA A 1017 -37.74 1.49 3.97
N GLY A 1018 -38.26 1.80 2.77
CA GLY A 1018 -37.79 2.93 1.95
C GLY A 1018 -38.57 4.22 2.17
N ASP A 1019 -39.89 4.15 2.25
CA ASP A 1019 -40.76 5.31 2.37
C ASP A 1019 -41.45 5.44 3.73
N MET A 1020 -41.16 4.51 4.65
CA MET A 1020 -41.69 4.47 6.02
C MET A 1020 -43.22 4.52 6.08
N LYS A 1021 -43.89 4.02 5.05
CA LYS A 1021 -45.36 4.00 4.97
C LYS A 1021 -45.93 2.62 5.22
N PRO A 1022 -47.11 2.53 5.86
CA PRO A 1022 -47.80 1.27 6.04
C PRO A 1022 -48.13 0.64 4.67
N THR A 1023 -48.07 -0.68 4.60
CA THR A 1023 -48.36 -1.46 3.39
C THR A 1023 -48.81 -2.85 3.82
N VAL A 1024 -49.84 -3.39 3.19
CA VAL A 1024 -50.31 -4.75 3.46
C VAL A 1024 -49.34 -5.73 2.79
N ARG A 1025 -48.72 -6.60 3.56
CA ARG A 1025 -47.79 -7.61 3.06
C ARG A 1025 -48.44 -8.98 3.12
N VAL A 1026 -48.27 -9.77 2.08
CA VAL A 1026 -48.64 -11.18 2.06
C VAL A 1026 -47.42 -11.99 1.64
N ASP A 1027 -46.98 -12.87 2.54
CA ASP A 1027 -45.79 -13.70 2.32
C ASP A 1027 -46.11 -15.09 1.77
N ASP A 1028 -47.36 -15.54 1.92
CA ASP A 1028 -47.84 -16.82 1.41
C ASP A 1028 -49.16 -16.59 0.64
N CYS A 1029 -49.12 -16.84 -0.67
CA CYS A 1029 -50.28 -16.69 -1.56
C CYS A 1029 -51.51 -17.51 -1.11
N SER A 1030 -51.34 -18.59 -0.34
CA SER A 1030 -52.46 -19.36 0.21
C SER A 1030 -53.27 -18.61 1.27
N SER A 1031 -52.75 -17.50 1.80
CA SER A 1031 -53.48 -16.59 2.69
C SER A 1031 -54.48 -15.69 1.95
N ILE A 1032 -54.43 -15.70 0.61
CA ILE A 1032 -55.37 -14.96 -0.24
C ILE A 1032 -56.42 -15.92 -0.77
N VAL A 1033 -57.68 -15.63 -0.48
CA VAL A 1033 -58.83 -16.32 -1.06
C VAL A 1033 -59.50 -15.38 -2.04
N MET A 1034 -59.38 -15.67 -3.34
CA MET A 1034 -60.06 -14.92 -4.40
C MET A 1034 -61.55 -15.23 -4.40
N GLN A 1035 -62.38 -14.21 -4.60
CA GLN A 1035 -63.80 -14.41 -4.90
C GLN A 1035 -63.99 -14.92 -6.34
N SER A 1036 -65.16 -15.51 -6.62
CA SER A 1036 -65.51 -16.03 -7.93
C SER A 1036 -65.35 -14.98 -9.02
N GLU A 1037 -64.92 -15.37 -10.23
CA GLU A 1037 -64.82 -14.45 -11.38
C GLU A 1037 -66.14 -13.73 -11.68
N SER A 1038 -67.28 -14.35 -11.35
CA SER A 1038 -68.61 -13.76 -11.47
C SER A 1038 -68.86 -12.55 -10.54
N GLU A 1039 -68.09 -12.41 -9.46
CA GLU A 1039 -68.20 -11.32 -8.48
C GLU A 1039 -67.26 -10.14 -8.79
N ARG A 1040 -66.44 -10.28 -9.85
CA ARG A 1040 -65.50 -9.26 -10.31
C ARG A 1040 -66.23 -8.05 -10.88
N ILE A 1041 -65.72 -6.85 -10.57
CA ILE A 1041 -66.21 -5.61 -11.17
C ILE A 1041 -65.68 -5.48 -12.60
N LEU A 1042 -66.52 -5.80 -13.59
CA LEU A 1042 -66.18 -5.67 -15.01
C LEU A 1042 -66.12 -4.21 -15.45
N ASN A 1043 -65.13 -3.90 -16.30
CA ASN A 1043 -64.87 -2.56 -16.82
C ASN A 1043 -64.89 -1.51 -15.71
N MET A 1044 -64.15 -1.74 -14.63
CA MET A 1044 -64.14 -0.82 -13.49
C MET A 1044 -63.52 0.54 -13.88
N CYS A 1045 -64.19 1.63 -13.52
CA CYS A 1045 -63.70 2.99 -13.74
C CYS A 1045 -62.39 3.20 -12.96
N ARG A 1046 -61.32 3.62 -13.65
CA ARG A 1046 -59.99 3.75 -13.04
C ARG A 1046 -59.87 4.90 -12.03
N TYR A 1047 -60.76 5.89 -12.11
CA TYR A 1047 -60.76 7.02 -11.17
C TYR A 1047 -61.65 6.74 -9.93
N CYS A 1048 -62.90 6.35 -10.16
CA CYS A 1048 -63.92 6.28 -9.11
C CYS A 1048 -64.36 4.85 -8.73
N CYS A 1049 -63.75 3.83 -9.33
CA CYS A 1049 -63.96 2.40 -9.04
C CYS A 1049 -65.39 1.89 -9.28
N GLU A 1050 -66.21 2.62 -10.04
CA GLU A 1050 -67.57 2.20 -10.42
C GLU A 1050 -67.55 1.12 -11.52
N ALA A 1051 -68.52 0.21 -11.47
CA ALA A 1051 -68.69 -0.82 -12.48
C ALA A 1051 -69.10 -0.27 -13.86
N ASN A 1052 -68.92 -1.08 -14.90
CA ASN A 1052 -69.50 -0.87 -16.24
C ASN A 1052 -69.13 0.47 -16.89
N ALA A 1053 -67.88 0.90 -16.74
CA ALA A 1053 -67.38 2.08 -17.43
C ALA A 1053 -67.35 1.88 -18.95
N SER A 1054 -68.10 2.72 -19.65
CA SER A 1054 -68.31 2.61 -21.11
C SER A 1054 -67.27 3.33 -21.95
N LYS A 1055 -66.45 4.22 -21.36
CA LYS A 1055 -65.41 4.97 -22.09
C LYS A 1055 -64.04 4.34 -21.83
N VAL A 1056 -63.16 4.39 -22.81
CA VAL A 1056 -61.76 3.93 -22.71
C VAL A 1056 -60.78 5.07 -22.98
N CYS A 1057 -59.59 5.00 -22.39
CA CYS A 1057 -58.53 5.97 -22.65
C CYS A 1057 -58.13 5.94 -24.13
N SER A 1058 -58.16 7.08 -24.81
CA SER A 1058 -57.83 7.15 -26.23
C SER A 1058 -56.38 6.78 -26.57
N ARG A 1059 -55.46 6.88 -25.60
CA ARG A 1059 -54.04 6.58 -25.78
C ARG A 1059 -53.72 5.09 -25.54
N CYS A 1060 -53.94 4.59 -24.31
CA CYS A 1060 -53.58 3.21 -23.97
C CYS A 1060 -54.64 2.17 -24.33
N GLN A 1061 -55.90 2.58 -24.54
CA GLN A 1061 -57.04 1.67 -24.81
C GLN A 1061 -57.27 0.59 -23.74
N GLN A 1062 -56.66 0.73 -22.55
CA GLN A 1062 -56.72 -0.24 -21.45
C GLN A 1062 -57.48 0.30 -20.23
N ALA A 1063 -57.38 1.60 -19.94
CA ALA A 1063 -58.08 2.20 -18.80
C ALA A 1063 -59.51 2.59 -19.15
N HIS A 1064 -60.47 2.17 -18.32
CA HIS A 1064 -61.90 2.45 -18.48
C HIS A 1064 -62.35 3.61 -17.57
N TYR A 1065 -63.32 4.41 -18.03
CA TYR A 1065 -63.90 5.54 -17.30
C TYR A 1065 -65.42 5.63 -17.47
N CYS A 1066 -66.15 5.89 -16.40
CA CYS A 1066 -67.60 6.10 -16.46
C CYS A 1066 -67.97 7.45 -17.11
N SER A 1067 -67.07 8.44 -17.06
CA SER A 1067 -67.28 9.78 -17.62
C SER A 1067 -65.99 10.41 -18.12
N LYS A 1068 -66.12 11.46 -18.94
CA LYS A 1068 -64.96 12.24 -19.44
C LYS A 1068 -64.29 13.00 -18.29
N GLU A 1069 -65.07 13.40 -17.28
CA GLU A 1069 -64.57 14.06 -16.08
C GLU A 1069 -63.67 13.13 -15.26
N CYS A 1070 -64.07 11.87 -15.07
CA CYS A 1070 -63.23 10.86 -14.40
C CYS A 1070 -61.91 10.64 -15.13
N GLN A 1071 -61.91 10.63 -16.46
CA GLN A 1071 -60.68 10.54 -17.25
C GLN A 1071 -59.78 11.77 -17.03
N ILE A 1072 -60.34 12.98 -17.05
CA ILE A 1072 -59.56 14.22 -16.81
C ILE A 1072 -58.98 14.23 -15.39
N ASN A 1073 -59.76 13.81 -14.40
CA ASN A 1073 -59.33 13.79 -13.01
C ASN A 1073 -58.26 12.71 -12.75
N ASP A 1074 -58.37 11.52 -13.34
CA ASP A 1074 -57.31 10.51 -13.27
C ASP A 1074 -55.99 11.01 -13.88
N TRP A 1075 -56.07 11.75 -14.99
CA TRP A 1075 -54.90 12.38 -15.62
C TRP A 1075 -54.26 13.46 -14.75
N LYS A 1076 -55.07 14.34 -14.13
CA LYS A 1076 -54.58 15.48 -13.36
C LYS A 1076 -54.15 15.10 -11.94
N LEU A 1077 -55.01 14.39 -11.22
CA LEU A 1077 -54.85 14.03 -9.82
C LEU A 1077 -54.02 12.76 -9.67
N TYR A 1078 -54.39 11.64 -10.30
CA TYR A 1078 -53.64 10.38 -10.14
C TYR A 1078 -52.53 10.17 -11.16
N LYS A 1079 -52.18 11.19 -11.95
CA LYS A 1079 -51.05 11.18 -12.90
C LYS A 1079 -51.05 10.00 -13.87
N HIS A 1080 -52.20 9.67 -14.47
CA HIS A 1080 -52.34 8.59 -15.46
C HIS A 1080 -51.22 8.54 -16.52
N LYS A 1081 -50.67 9.71 -16.91
CA LYS A 1081 -49.56 9.83 -17.85
C LYS A 1081 -48.34 8.93 -17.55
N LEU A 1082 -48.09 8.59 -16.29
CA LEU A 1082 -46.93 7.79 -15.87
C LEU A 1082 -47.01 6.33 -16.36
N ILE A 1083 -48.24 5.82 -16.52
CA ILE A 1083 -48.53 4.43 -16.88
C ILE A 1083 -49.28 4.32 -18.20
N CYS A 1084 -49.52 5.44 -18.88
CA CYS A 1084 -50.24 5.50 -20.13
C CYS A 1084 -49.34 5.01 -21.29
N LYS A 1085 -49.29 3.69 -21.49
CA LYS A 1085 -48.56 3.06 -22.59
C LYS A 1085 -49.19 3.51 -23.91
N ASN A 1086 -48.47 4.24 -24.75
CA ASN A 1086 -48.89 4.42 -26.16
C ASN A 1086 -48.75 3.04 -26.81
N LYS A 1087 -49.82 2.55 -27.44
CA LYS A 1087 -49.72 1.38 -28.32
C LYS A 1087 -48.81 1.68 -29.51
#